data_AF-A0A444UKQ8-F1
#
_entry.id   AF-A0A444UKQ8-F1
#
_cell.length_a   1.000
_cell.length_b   1.000
_cell.length_c   1.000
_cell.angle_alpha   90.00
_cell.angle_beta   90.00
_cell.angle_gamma   90.00
#
_symmetry.space_group_name_H-M   'P 1'
#
loop_
_entity.id
_entity.type
_entity.pdbx_description
1 polymer ?
#
loop_
_entity_poly.entity_id
_entity_poly.type
_entity_poly.pdbx_seq_one_letter_code
_entity_poly.pdbx_strand_id
1 'polypeptide(L)'
;MKETGEDNSVFDLFEVSRVARKNNGVALVKGPDPYSPAYKILNADLIPPVPETPFRDLLDAIHAEKGFLFLATLKQSKRSRGSLLTIEKLDGSGQVFEIVSNGNAGTMDLVYTIEDKQHVVSLEDAELATGNWKNITLLVQEDRVQLYVGCDEIDTVEMDASIHRILTQELPGTARLRVGKGAIKDKFQGVLQNVRFVFGTTLEAILRNKGCSRSITDTITLDNPVNGSSPAIRTDYIGHKTKDIQTVCGFSCDELANMFKELQGLRVIVTQLVDKVHKVTEQNELIQKTIKIRPGSCIHNGIFHNNKEEWTVDGCTECTCQNSATVCREISCPLMPCANATVPDGECCPRCGTPSDSAEDGWSPWSEWTHCSVTCGRGIQQRGRSCDRISSSCEGTSVQTRDCYIQECDKRFKQDGHWSHWSPWSSCSVSCGAGVITRIRLCNSPTPQMGGKDCVGEGRQTEKCQKSPCPINGKWGPWSMWDTCTVTCGGGVQKRKRLCNNPPAKYGGKDCIGEPKESQLCNKDDCPVDGCLSNPCFAGSKCTSFPDGSWKCGPCPTGYQGNGVQCKDIDECKEVPNACFVFNDIHRCENTDPGYNCLPCPPRYSGEQPYGRGVEDATAKKQARDAIEEKIQYNGRPATTVLVCKPRNPCNDGTHDCNANARCIYLGHYTEPMFRCECKPGYAGNGHICGEDTDLDGWPNEELVCVENATYHCKKVDSDSDRVGDKCDSNQDIDEDGHQNNLDNCPYIPNANQADHDKDGKGDACDHDDDNDGIPDDKDNCRLAFNPDQLDSDGDGRGDVCKDDFDQDNVPDIYDVCPENFEISETDFRKFQMVPLDPKGTSQIDPNWVVRHQGKELVQTVNCDPGIAVGFDEFNAVDFSGTFFINTERDDDYAGFVFGYQSSARFYVVMWKQITQTYWSDSPTKAQGYSGLSIKVVNSTTGPGEHLRNALWHTGNTSGQNGNIYKCTLLL
;
A
#
# COMPACT_ATOMS: atom_id res chain seq x y z
N MET A 1 45.92 16.28 -51.03
CA MET A 1 46.59 15.55 -49.93
C MET A 1 45.58 14.55 -49.38
N LYS A 2 46.00 13.46 -48.71
CA LYS A 2 45.04 12.46 -48.22
C LYS A 2 44.26 13.04 -47.04
N GLU A 3 42.93 13.15 -47.19
CA GLU A 3 42.03 13.21 -46.05
C GLU A 3 41.75 11.77 -45.61
N THR A 4 42.22 11.43 -44.42
CA THR A 4 41.78 10.25 -43.68
C THR A 4 40.59 10.67 -42.85
N GLY A 5 39.40 10.16 -43.15
CA GLY A 5 38.32 10.16 -42.18
C GLY A 5 38.70 9.20 -41.06
N GLU A 6 39.05 9.75 -39.90
CA GLU A 6 39.24 8.99 -38.67
C GLU A 6 37.92 9.02 -37.87
N ASP A 7 37.57 7.91 -37.21
CA ASP A 7 36.36 7.82 -36.41
C ASP A 7 36.45 8.75 -35.18
N ASN A 8 35.70 9.85 -35.19
CA ASN A 8 35.63 10.84 -34.09
C ASN A 8 34.93 10.32 -32.81
N SER A 9 34.85 9.01 -32.60
CA SER A 9 34.10 8.37 -31.50
C SER A 9 34.95 8.11 -30.24
N VAL A 10 36.28 8.16 -30.32
CA VAL A 10 37.18 7.86 -29.19
C VAL A 10 38.34 8.84 -29.09
N PHE A 11 38.48 9.49 -27.93
CA PHE A 11 39.54 10.46 -27.66
C PHE A 11 40.46 9.96 -26.53
N ASP A 12 41.54 9.25 -26.84
CA ASP A 12 42.57 8.88 -25.85
C ASP A 12 43.49 10.08 -25.53
N LEU A 13 43.47 10.52 -24.28
CA LEU A 13 44.11 11.78 -23.91
C LEU A 13 45.65 11.70 -23.93
N PHE A 14 46.28 10.52 -23.86
CA PHE A 14 47.73 10.37 -23.98
C PHE A 14 48.20 10.33 -25.44
N GLU A 15 47.38 9.75 -26.32
CA GLU A 15 47.60 9.77 -27.77
C GLU A 15 47.41 11.17 -28.35
N VAL A 16 46.28 11.80 -28.05
CA VAL A 16 45.92 13.13 -28.56
C VAL A 16 46.85 14.22 -28.04
N SER A 17 47.33 14.14 -26.79
CA SER A 17 48.39 15.03 -26.26
C SER A 17 49.80 14.70 -26.77
N ARG A 18 49.96 13.68 -27.63
CA ARG A 18 51.21 13.29 -28.30
C ARG A 18 52.34 12.95 -27.32
N VAL A 19 52.05 12.11 -26.32
CA VAL A 19 52.99 11.73 -25.26
C VAL A 19 54.03 10.72 -25.77
N ALA A 20 55.03 11.25 -26.49
CA ALA A 20 56.17 10.51 -27.01
C ALA A 20 57.12 10.05 -25.88
N ARG A 21 57.78 8.91 -26.08
CA ARG A 21 58.50 8.11 -25.06
C ARG A 21 59.74 8.77 -24.39
N LYS A 22 60.00 10.06 -24.58
CA LYS A 22 61.09 10.79 -23.90
C LYS A 22 60.62 12.16 -23.40
N ASN A 23 60.84 12.39 -22.10
CA ASN A 23 60.78 13.67 -21.38
C ASN A 23 59.41 14.32 -21.11
N ASN A 24 58.28 13.75 -21.54
CA ASN A 24 56.93 14.30 -21.26
C ASN A 24 56.39 13.95 -19.84
N GLY A 25 57.23 13.98 -18.80
CA GLY A 25 56.78 13.80 -17.42
C GLY A 25 56.29 12.40 -17.02
N VAL A 26 56.37 11.41 -17.91
CA VAL A 26 55.87 10.04 -17.68
C VAL A 26 56.91 8.98 -18.04
N ALA A 27 56.76 7.78 -17.46
CA ALA A 27 57.51 6.58 -17.84
C ALA A 27 56.56 5.45 -18.21
N LEU A 28 56.84 4.75 -19.32
CA LEU A 28 56.07 3.56 -19.70
C LEU A 28 56.32 2.40 -18.74
N VAL A 29 55.24 1.74 -18.35
CA VAL A 29 55.23 0.54 -17.51
C VAL A 29 54.28 -0.51 -18.11
N LYS A 30 54.30 -1.73 -17.57
CA LYS A 30 53.30 -2.76 -17.93
C LYS A 30 51.98 -2.49 -17.18
N GLY A 31 50.90 -2.33 -17.92
CA GLY A 31 49.53 -2.27 -17.40
C GLY A 31 48.83 -3.64 -17.42
N PRO A 32 47.61 -3.74 -16.89
CA PRO A 32 46.73 -4.91 -17.04
C PRO A 32 46.32 -5.17 -18.49
N ASP A 33 46.11 -4.12 -19.29
CA ASP A 33 45.86 -4.25 -20.73
C ASP A 33 47.22 -4.40 -21.46
N PRO A 34 47.47 -5.51 -22.20
CA PRO A 34 48.72 -5.72 -22.92
C PRO A 34 48.78 -5.03 -24.29
N TYR A 35 47.65 -4.51 -24.79
CA TYR A 35 47.53 -3.89 -26.11
C TYR A 35 47.65 -2.36 -26.06
N SER A 36 47.46 -1.74 -24.89
CA SER A 36 47.60 -0.30 -24.69
C SER A 36 48.78 0.10 -23.78
N PRO A 37 49.38 1.29 -23.96
CA PRO A 37 50.46 1.77 -23.10
C PRO A 37 49.96 2.24 -21.73
N ALA A 38 50.64 1.82 -20.66
CA ALA A 38 50.43 2.37 -19.30
C ALA A 38 51.54 3.38 -18.94
N TYR A 39 51.14 4.54 -18.43
CA TYR A 39 52.00 5.67 -18.12
C TYR A 39 52.08 5.90 -16.61
N LYS A 40 53.26 5.68 -16.03
CA LYS A 40 53.57 6.10 -14.66
C LYS A 40 53.84 7.61 -14.67
N ILE A 41 53.07 8.37 -13.90
CA ILE A 41 53.23 9.81 -13.79
C ILE A 41 54.46 10.10 -12.90
N LEU A 42 55.44 10.84 -13.43
CA LEU A 42 56.64 11.28 -12.72
C LEU A 42 56.56 12.77 -12.39
N ASN A 43 56.09 13.58 -13.35
CA ASN A 43 55.80 15.00 -13.16
C ASN A 43 54.71 15.44 -14.15
N ALA A 44 53.49 15.64 -13.65
CA ALA A 44 52.34 15.98 -14.47
C ALA A 44 52.44 17.36 -15.17
N ASP A 45 53.28 18.29 -14.69
CA ASP A 45 53.47 19.59 -15.35
C ASP A 45 54.17 19.48 -16.72
N LEU A 46 54.96 18.41 -16.92
CA LEU A 46 55.67 18.11 -18.16
C LEU A 46 54.81 17.31 -19.15
N ILE A 47 53.59 16.95 -18.79
CA ILE A 47 52.63 16.35 -19.72
C ILE A 47 52.05 17.50 -20.57
N PRO A 48 52.20 17.47 -21.90
CA PRO A 48 51.62 18.49 -22.77
C PRO A 48 50.09 18.54 -22.61
N PRO A 49 49.47 19.74 -22.69
CA PRO A 49 48.01 19.84 -22.78
C PRO A 49 47.52 19.22 -24.10
N VAL A 50 46.24 18.84 -24.12
CA VAL A 50 45.54 18.47 -25.35
C VAL A 50 45.57 19.67 -26.32
N PRO A 51 45.93 19.50 -27.61
CA PRO A 51 45.92 20.60 -28.58
C PRO A 51 44.52 21.19 -28.80
N GLU A 52 44.44 22.43 -29.29
CA GLU A 52 43.16 23.14 -29.42
C GLU A 52 42.16 22.42 -30.34
N THR A 53 42.59 21.88 -31.49
CA THR A 53 41.67 21.24 -32.45
C THR A 53 41.00 20.00 -31.85
N PRO A 54 41.72 18.97 -31.35
CA PRO A 54 41.06 17.82 -30.73
C PRO A 54 40.31 18.15 -29.43
N PHE A 55 40.64 19.26 -28.76
CA PHE A 55 39.86 19.73 -27.62
C PHE A 55 38.53 20.35 -28.05
N ARG A 56 38.49 21.07 -29.18
CA ARG A 56 37.23 21.53 -29.80
C ARG A 56 36.39 20.35 -30.28
N ASP A 57 37.00 19.42 -31.00
CA ASP A 57 36.33 18.22 -31.52
C ASP A 57 35.70 17.38 -30.39
N LEU A 58 36.39 17.25 -29.24
CA LEU A 58 35.88 16.62 -28.03
C LEU A 58 34.67 17.37 -27.43
N LEU A 59 34.74 18.71 -27.35
CA LEU A 59 33.62 19.49 -26.81
C LEU A 59 32.39 19.42 -27.72
N ASP A 60 32.57 19.42 -29.04
CA ASP A 60 31.47 19.27 -29.99
C ASP A 60 30.76 17.91 -29.84
N ALA A 61 31.52 16.83 -29.60
CA ALA A 61 30.94 15.52 -29.26
C ALA A 61 30.15 15.54 -27.93
N ILE A 62 30.67 16.21 -26.89
CA ILE A 62 29.98 16.36 -25.59
C ILE A 62 28.65 17.11 -25.73
N HIS A 63 28.56 18.13 -26.59
CA HIS A 63 27.29 18.83 -26.84
C HIS A 63 26.32 17.98 -27.67
N ALA A 64 26.82 17.22 -28.65
CA ALA A 64 25.99 16.37 -29.52
C ALA A 64 25.29 15.25 -28.74
N GLU A 65 25.99 14.59 -27.82
CA GLU A 65 25.43 13.52 -26.97
C GLU A 65 24.91 14.04 -25.61
N LYS A 66 25.04 15.34 -25.36
CA LYS A 66 24.75 16.02 -24.07
C LYS A 66 25.41 15.36 -22.86
N GLY A 67 26.57 14.77 -23.04
CA GLY A 67 27.18 13.88 -22.07
C GLY A 67 28.48 13.26 -22.58
N PHE A 68 29.08 12.38 -21.80
CA PHE A 68 30.20 11.55 -22.22
C PHE A 68 30.34 10.28 -21.37
N LEU A 69 30.98 9.26 -21.95
CA LEU A 69 31.53 8.12 -21.23
C LEU A 69 33.04 8.31 -21.07
N PHE A 70 33.50 8.53 -19.83
CA PHE A 70 34.92 8.63 -19.49
C PHE A 70 35.44 7.30 -18.93
N LEU A 71 36.47 6.76 -19.57
CA LEU A 71 37.16 5.54 -19.17
C LEU A 71 38.55 5.88 -18.64
N ALA A 72 38.96 5.21 -17.57
CA ALA A 72 40.35 5.18 -17.12
C ALA A 72 40.67 3.87 -16.40
N THR A 73 41.92 3.42 -16.52
CA THR A 73 42.48 2.33 -15.72
C THR A 73 43.66 2.88 -14.93
N LEU A 74 43.56 2.85 -13.60
CA LEU A 74 44.48 3.53 -12.71
C LEU A 74 45.06 2.62 -11.61
N LYS A 75 46.27 2.95 -11.18
CA LYS A 75 46.93 2.40 -9.99
C LYS A 75 47.51 3.54 -9.18
N GLN A 76 46.69 4.06 -8.26
CA GLN A 76 46.97 5.24 -7.46
C GLN A 76 47.64 4.89 -6.13
N SER A 77 48.52 5.76 -5.65
CA SER A 77 49.26 5.57 -4.39
C SER A 77 48.30 5.56 -3.20
N LYS A 78 48.57 4.71 -2.21
CA LYS A 78 47.71 4.53 -1.03
C LYS A 78 47.45 5.87 -0.32
N ARG A 79 46.17 6.22 -0.14
CA ARG A 79 45.71 7.46 0.49
C ARG A 79 46.24 8.77 -0.15
N SER A 80 46.57 8.75 -1.44
CA SER A 80 46.88 9.98 -2.19
C SER A 80 45.62 10.60 -2.80
N ARG A 81 45.52 11.93 -2.81
CA ARG A 81 44.54 12.69 -3.62
C ARG A 81 45.21 13.15 -4.93
N GLY A 82 44.51 13.08 -6.05
CA GLY A 82 45.05 13.53 -7.34
C GLY A 82 44.01 13.58 -8.47
N SER A 83 44.11 14.59 -9.33
CA SER A 83 43.28 14.77 -10.51
C SER A 83 43.65 13.79 -11.63
N LEU A 84 42.64 13.14 -12.21
CA LEU A 84 42.75 12.31 -13.41
C LEU A 84 42.82 13.21 -14.67
N LEU A 85 41.96 14.23 -14.73
CA LEU A 85 41.97 15.27 -15.74
C LEU A 85 41.47 16.61 -15.19
N THR A 86 41.96 17.70 -15.78
CA THR A 86 41.56 19.07 -15.42
C THR A 86 41.54 19.95 -16.66
N ILE A 87 40.48 20.75 -16.82
CA ILE A 87 40.39 21.84 -17.78
C ILE A 87 40.76 23.12 -17.01
N GLU A 88 42.02 23.58 -17.16
CA GLU A 88 42.54 24.77 -16.46
C GLU A 88 42.37 26.03 -17.34
N LYS A 89 41.84 27.13 -16.77
CA LYS A 89 41.73 28.43 -17.45
C LYS A 89 43.13 28.98 -17.78
N LEU A 90 43.30 29.57 -18.96
CA LEU A 90 44.60 30.05 -19.46
C LEU A 90 45.14 31.28 -18.71
N ASP A 91 44.26 32.04 -18.07
CA ASP A 91 44.57 33.18 -17.19
C ASP A 91 45.15 32.76 -15.83
N GLY A 92 45.06 31.47 -15.47
CA GLY A 92 45.49 30.93 -14.18
C GLY A 92 44.48 31.14 -13.03
N SER A 93 43.23 31.53 -13.31
CA SER A 93 42.21 31.78 -12.27
C SER A 93 41.60 30.50 -11.67
N GLY A 94 41.86 29.32 -12.25
CA GLY A 94 41.48 28.02 -11.68
C GLY A 94 41.10 26.97 -12.72
N GLN A 95 40.35 25.97 -12.28
CA GLN A 95 39.70 24.96 -13.12
C GLN A 95 38.31 25.41 -13.59
N VAL A 96 37.94 25.00 -14.81
CA VAL A 96 36.55 25.01 -15.30
C VAL A 96 35.85 23.72 -14.89
N PHE A 97 36.54 22.59 -15.05
CA PHE A 97 36.09 21.24 -14.74
C PHE A 97 37.29 20.35 -14.41
N GLU A 98 37.17 19.47 -13.43
CA GLU A 98 38.25 18.64 -12.90
C GLU A 98 37.69 17.36 -12.26
N ILE A 99 38.31 16.22 -12.55
CA ILE A 99 37.93 14.90 -11.99
C ILE A 99 39.03 14.46 -11.03
N VAL A 100 38.75 14.46 -9.73
CA VAL A 100 39.70 14.13 -8.65
C VAL A 100 39.42 12.77 -8.06
N SER A 101 40.45 11.93 -7.91
CA SER A 101 40.36 10.76 -7.02
C SER A 101 40.93 11.10 -5.66
N ASN A 102 40.12 11.02 -4.61
CA ASN A 102 40.43 11.48 -3.27
C ASN A 102 40.64 10.31 -2.30
N GLY A 103 41.85 9.75 -2.31
CA GLY A 103 42.21 8.60 -1.48
C GLY A 103 42.17 8.80 0.04
N ASN A 104 42.00 10.01 0.55
CA ASN A 104 41.84 10.26 1.97
C ASN A 104 40.37 10.14 2.42
N ALA A 105 39.44 10.61 1.60
CA ALA A 105 38.00 10.50 1.85
C ALA A 105 37.40 9.20 1.30
N GLY A 106 38.09 8.53 0.36
CA GLY A 106 37.55 7.37 -0.36
C GLY A 106 36.74 7.73 -1.61
N THR A 107 36.54 9.03 -1.86
CA THR A 107 35.62 9.58 -2.88
C THR A 107 36.27 9.79 -4.25
N MET A 108 35.42 10.04 -5.25
CA MET A 108 35.80 10.60 -6.55
C MET A 108 35.03 11.92 -6.76
N ASP A 109 35.75 13.04 -6.73
CA ASP A 109 35.18 14.39 -6.72
C ASP A 109 35.15 14.97 -8.15
N LEU A 110 33.98 15.39 -8.65
CA LEU A 110 33.83 16.26 -9.82
C LEU A 110 33.78 17.71 -9.34
N VAL A 111 34.78 18.49 -9.74
CA VAL A 111 34.95 19.89 -9.34
C VAL A 111 34.76 20.78 -10.55
N TYR A 112 33.80 21.71 -10.50
CA TYR A 112 33.48 22.58 -11.63
C TYR A 112 33.16 24.02 -11.20
N THR A 113 33.22 24.96 -12.14
CA THR A 113 33.05 26.39 -11.87
C THR A 113 31.93 26.99 -12.72
N ILE A 114 30.92 27.58 -12.07
CA ILE A 114 29.78 28.28 -12.69
C ILE A 114 29.66 29.66 -12.04
N GLU A 115 29.50 30.72 -12.84
CA GLU A 115 29.40 32.12 -12.33
C GLU A 115 30.52 32.49 -11.34
N ASP A 116 31.74 32.00 -11.61
CA ASP A 116 32.94 32.10 -10.76
C ASP A 116 32.79 31.57 -9.31
N LYS A 117 31.79 30.73 -9.06
CA LYS A 117 31.66 29.89 -7.87
C LYS A 117 32.13 28.47 -8.18
N GLN A 118 32.84 27.87 -7.23
CA GLN A 118 33.30 26.48 -7.31
C GLN A 118 32.27 25.55 -6.68
N HIS A 119 31.87 24.53 -7.42
CA HIS A 119 30.98 23.45 -7.01
C HIS A 119 31.75 22.13 -6.96
N VAL A 120 31.37 21.24 -6.05
CA VAL A 120 32.03 19.95 -5.83
C VAL A 120 30.97 18.88 -5.61
N VAL A 121 30.86 17.94 -6.55
CA VAL A 121 30.03 16.75 -6.45
C VAL A 121 30.95 15.58 -6.11
N SER A 122 30.69 14.86 -5.01
CA SER A 122 31.56 13.79 -4.54
C SER A 122 30.84 12.45 -4.65
N LEU A 123 31.36 11.54 -5.46
CA LEU A 123 30.90 10.15 -5.52
C LEU A 123 31.54 9.40 -4.35
N GLU A 124 30.73 8.85 -3.45
CA GLU A 124 31.18 8.18 -2.24
C GLU A 124 31.68 6.75 -2.51
N ASP A 125 32.34 6.14 -1.52
CA ASP A 125 32.70 4.70 -1.48
C ASP A 125 33.55 4.14 -2.68
N ALA A 126 34.16 5.01 -3.51
CA ALA A 126 34.91 4.64 -4.72
C ALA A 126 36.26 3.91 -4.50
N GLU A 127 36.93 4.12 -3.36
CA GLU A 127 38.17 3.44 -2.92
C GLU A 127 39.27 3.25 -4.00
N LEU A 128 39.46 4.24 -4.88
CA LEU A 128 40.40 4.10 -6.01
C LEU A 128 41.88 4.07 -5.57
N ALA A 129 42.21 4.74 -4.47
CA ALA A 129 43.58 4.91 -3.97
C ALA A 129 44.07 3.74 -3.08
N THR A 130 43.90 2.50 -3.54
CA THR A 130 44.29 1.27 -2.80
C THR A 130 45.71 0.79 -3.07
N GLY A 131 46.42 1.35 -4.06
CA GLY A 131 47.69 0.82 -4.55
C GLY A 131 47.56 -0.41 -5.46
N ASN A 132 46.34 -0.85 -5.75
CA ASN A 132 46.02 -1.89 -6.73
C ASN A 132 45.53 -1.26 -8.05
N TRP A 133 45.40 -2.07 -9.10
CA TRP A 133 44.76 -1.64 -10.34
C TRP A 133 43.24 -1.58 -10.17
N LYS A 134 42.63 -0.48 -10.64
CA LYS A 134 41.19 -0.24 -10.70
C LYS A 134 40.86 0.27 -12.11
N ASN A 135 39.77 -0.23 -12.70
CA ASN A 135 39.23 0.19 -13.98
C ASN A 135 37.91 0.91 -13.74
N ILE A 136 37.78 2.15 -14.21
CA ILE A 136 36.57 2.97 -14.00
C ILE A 136 35.82 3.21 -15.31
N THR A 137 34.51 3.35 -15.21
CA THR A 137 33.65 4.00 -16.21
C THR A 137 32.90 5.10 -15.47
N LEU A 138 32.98 6.34 -15.94
CA LEU A 138 32.18 7.44 -15.45
C LEU A 138 31.26 7.87 -16.59
N LEU A 139 29.94 7.71 -16.42
CA LEU A 139 28.94 8.28 -17.30
C LEU A 139 28.55 9.65 -16.73
N VAL A 140 28.58 10.68 -17.56
CA VAL A 140 27.97 11.98 -17.27
C VAL A 140 26.98 12.28 -18.38
N GLN A 141 25.69 12.42 -18.06
CA GLN A 141 24.63 12.66 -19.03
C GLN A 141 23.67 13.72 -18.50
N GLU A 142 23.51 14.82 -19.24
CA GLU A 142 22.90 16.05 -18.75
C GLU A 142 23.55 16.49 -17.42
N ASP A 143 22.84 16.42 -16.30
CA ASP A 143 23.27 16.70 -14.93
C ASP A 143 23.58 15.44 -14.11
N ARG A 144 23.27 14.23 -14.61
CA ARG A 144 23.47 12.97 -13.89
C ARG A 144 24.86 12.40 -14.08
N VAL A 145 25.47 11.96 -12.98
CA VAL A 145 26.81 11.36 -12.93
C VAL A 145 26.73 9.98 -12.32
N GLN A 146 27.22 8.94 -13.02
CA GLN A 146 27.26 7.56 -12.52
C GLN A 146 28.68 7.00 -12.59
N LEU A 147 29.17 6.42 -11.49
CA LEU A 147 30.50 5.82 -11.40
C LEU A 147 30.43 4.30 -11.27
N TYR A 148 31.11 3.62 -12.18
CA TYR A 148 31.38 2.19 -12.13
C TYR A 148 32.85 1.91 -11.86
N VAL A 149 33.15 0.97 -10.97
CA VAL A 149 34.51 0.49 -10.70
C VAL A 149 34.52 -1.03 -10.92
N GLY A 150 35.19 -1.48 -11.99
CA GLY A 150 35.07 -2.86 -12.45
C GLY A 150 33.79 -3.07 -13.26
N CYS A 151 32.90 -3.89 -12.70
CA CYS A 151 31.55 -4.15 -13.21
C CYS A 151 30.46 -3.63 -12.24
N ASP A 152 30.87 -3.09 -11.10
CA ASP A 152 30.00 -2.69 -10.01
C ASP A 152 29.69 -1.19 -10.13
N GLU A 153 28.41 -0.82 -10.08
CA GLU A 153 28.01 0.57 -9.88
C GLU A 153 28.33 0.93 -8.42
N ILE A 154 29.05 2.03 -8.23
CA ILE A 154 29.48 2.50 -6.91
C ILE A 154 28.51 3.56 -6.39
N ASP A 155 28.24 4.58 -7.21
CA ASP A 155 27.44 5.73 -6.79
C ASP A 155 26.88 6.47 -8.02
N THR A 156 25.74 7.13 -7.82
CA THR A 156 25.04 7.96 -8.81
C THR A 156 24.58 9.27 -8.14
N VAL A 157 25.06 10.40 -8.64
CA VAL A 157 24.84 11.74 -8.06
C VAL A 157 24.46 12.75 -9.15
N GLU A 158 23.67 13.77 -8.81
CA GLU A 158 23.25 14.84 -9.73
C GLU A 158 24.06 16.13 -9.51
N MET A 159 24.32 16.87 -10.58
CA MET A 159 25.08 18.13 -10.61
C MET A 159 24.14 19.34 -10.64
N ASP A 160 24.55 20.45 -10.02
CA ASP A 160 23.77 21.71 -10.00
C ASP A 160 23.52 22.32 -11.40
N ALA A 161 24.20 21.84 -12.44
CA ALA A 161 23.94 22.18 -13.83
C ALA A 161 24.40 21.08 -14.79
N SER A 162 23.76 21.02 -15.95
CA SER A 162 24.13 20.10 -17.01
C SER A 162 25.56 20.31 -17.54
N ILE A 163 26.24 19.22 -17.86
CA ILE A 163 27.64 19.19 -18.28
C ILE A 163 27.90 20.02 -19.54
N HIS A 164 26.93 20.09 -20.46
CA HIS A 164 27.00 20.89 -21.67
C HIS A 164 26.94 22.42 -21.41
N ARG A 165 26.42 22.86 -20.25
CA ARG A 165 26.47 24.28 -19.82
C ARG A 165 27.78 24.64 -19.13
N ILE A 166 28.44 23.66 -18.52
CA ILE A 166 29.75 23.80 -17.86
C ILE A 166 30.88 23.79 -18.91
N LEU A 167 30.78 22.88 -19.89
CA LEU A 167 31.80 22.63 -20.91
C LEU A 167 31.45 23.28 -22.25
N THR A 168 31.38 24.61 -22.31
CA THR A 168 30.94 25.35 -23.52
C THR A 168 31.91 25.27 -24.71
N GLN A 169 31.40 25.40 -25.93
CA GLN A 169 32.19 25.36 -27.18
C GLN A 169 33.26 26.47 -27.30
N GLU A 170 33.18 27.53 -26.49
CA GLU A 170 34.14 28.65 -26.49
C GLU A 170 35.43 28.34 -25.68
N LEU A 171 35.40 27.29 -24.84
CA LEU A 171 36.51 26.94 -23.94
C LEU A 171 37.89 26.71 -24.59
N PRO A 172 38.05 26.21 -25.83
CA PRO A 172 39.38 26.03 -26.43
C PRO A 172 40.18 27.33 -26.59
N GLY A 173 39.51 28.49 -26.61
CA GLY A 173 40.17 29.80 -26.64
C GLY A 173 40.57 30.35 -25.27
N THR A 174 40.01 29.82 -24.17
CA THR A 174 40.14 30.39 -22.81
C THR A 174 40.64 29.40 -21.76
N ALA A 175 40.64 28.10 -22.05
CA ALA A 175 41.08 27.02 -21.17
C ALA A 175 41.83 25.93 -21.94
N ARG A 176 42.49 25.01 -21.23
CA ARG A 176 43.17 23.85 -21.81
C ARG A 176 43.00 22.59 -20.97
N LEU A 177 42.76 21.47 -21.64
CA LEU A 177 42.64 20.15 -21.03
C LEU A 177 44.03 19.54 -20.72
N ARG A 178 44.19 19.05 -19.48
CA ARG A 178 45.39 18.40 -18.91
C ARG A 178 45.03 17.03 -18.35
N VAL A 179 46.00 16.11 -18.39
CA VAL A 179 45.89 14.76 -17.80
C VAL A 179 46.82 14.63 -16.60
N GLY A 180 46.34 14.05 -15.50
CA GLY A 180 47.13 13.76 -14.29
C GLY A 180 47.59 14.98 -13.49
N LYS A 181 47.20 16.20 -13.89
CA LYS A 181 47.56 17.47 -13.28
C LYS A 181 46.30 18.19 -12.82
N GLY A 182 46.16 18.37 -11.51
CA GLY A 182 45.15 19.25 -10.94
C GLY A 182 45.51 20.74 -11.05
N ALA A 183 44.51 21.62 -10.95
CA ALA A 183 44.70 23.08 -11.04
C ALA A 183 45.50 23.68 -9.87
N ILE A 184 45.42 23.06 -8.68
CA ILE A 184 46.07 23.55 -7.46
C ILE A 184 47.26 22.65 -7.05
N LYS A 185 47.02 21.59 -6.26
CA LYS A 185 48.09 20.70 -5.72
C LYS A 185 47.87 19.23 -6.04
N ASP A 186 46.72 18.88 -6.60
CA ASP A 186 46.24 17.51 -6.78
C ASP A 186 46.87 16.83 -8.02
N LYS A 187 48.19 16.66 -7.99
CA LYS A 187 48.93 15.94 -9.04
C LYS A 187 48.76 14.42 -8.83
N PHE A 188 48.40 13.70 -9.89
CA PHE A 188 48.18 12.26 -9.80
C PHE A 188 49.46 11.50 -9.43
N GLN A 189 49.40 10.70 -8.36
CA GLN A 189 50.52 9.89 -7.88
C GLN A 189 50.28 8.41 -8.17
N GLY A 190 50.62 7.96 -9.39
CA GLY A 190 50.38 6.57 -9.75
C GLY A 190 50.69 6.23 -11.21
N VAL A 191 49.98 5.22 -11.71
CA VAL A 191 49.98 4.83 -13.13
C VAL A 191 48.58 5.01 -13.70
N LEU A 192 48.50 5.53 -14.94
CA LEU A 192 47.27 5.65 -15.73
C LEU A 192 47.42 4.88 -17.05
N GLN A 193 46.33 4.28 -17.53
CA GLN A 193 46.20 3.53 -18.79
C GLN A 193 44.76 3.71 -19.31
N ASN A 194 44.54 3.67 -20.63
CA ASN A 194 43.21 3.78 -21.25
C ASN A 194 42.39 5.00 -20.77
N VAL A 195 43.02 6.19 -20.68
CA VAL A 195 42.35 7.43 -20.24
C VAL A 195 41.72 8.12 -21.45
N ARG A 196 40.42 7.90 -21.65
CA ARG A 196 39.73 8.29 -22.89
C ARG A 196 38.26 8.65 -22.69
N PHE A 197 37.78 9.57 -23.53
CA PHE A 197 36.35 9.77 -23.74
C PHE A 197 35.87 8.88 -24.89
N VAL A 198 34.64 8.38 -24.79
CA VAL A 198 33.99 7.52 -25.79
C VAL A 198 32.58 8.04 -26.05
N PHE A 199 32.21 8.05 -27.33
CA PHE A 199 30.93 8.51 -27.88
C PHE A 199 30.41 7.45 -28.87
N GLY A 200 29.13 7.50 -29.24
CA GLY A 200 28.49 6.58 -30.19
C GLY A 200 28.34 5.15 -29.66
N THR A 201 28.35 4.96 -28.34
CA THR A 201 28.19 3.66 -27.68
C THR A 201 27.44 3.80 -26.35
N THR A 202 26.83 2.73 -25.86
CA THR A 202 26.09 2.76 -24.59
C THR A 202 26.92 2.21 -23.42
N LEU A 203 26.50 2.51 -22.19
CA LEU A 203 27.12 2.01 -20.97
C LEU A 203 27.11 0.47 -20.94
N GLU A 204 26.00 -0.16 -21.36
CA GLU A 204 25.81 -1.61 -21.42
C GLU A 204 26.79 -2.24 -22.42
N ALA A 205 27.00 -1.61 -23.58
CA ALA A 205 27.96 -2.07 -24.58
C ALA A 205 29.40 -2.04 -24.04
N ILE A 206 29.78 -1.00 -23.30
CA ILE A 206 31.10 -0.89 -22.64
C ILE A 206 31.25 -1.98 -21.56
N LEU A 207 30.26 -2.16 -20.69
CA LEU A 207 30.32 -3.15 -19.60
C LEU A 207 30.34 -4.58 -20.15
N ARG A 208 29.54 -4.87 -21.18
CA ARG A 208 29.56 -6.16 -21.91
C ARG A 208 30.93 -6.43 -22.51
N ASN A 209 31.55 -5.45 -23.16
CA ASN A 209 32.91 -5.57 -23.73
C ASN A 209 34.01 -5.70 -22.66
N LYS A 210 33.79 -5.21 -21.44
CA LYS A 210 34.67 -5.44 -20.27
C LYS A 210 34.54 -6.86 -19.68
N GLY A 211 33.64 -7.70 -20.20
CA GLY A 211 33.39 -9.05 -19.68
C GLY A 211 32.45 -9.09 -18.48
N CYS A 212 31.70 -8.02 -18.23
CA CYS A 212 30.68 -7.98 -17.19
C CYS A 212 29.44 -8.79 -17.62
N SER A 213 29.48 -10.10 -17.38
CA SER A 213 28.39 -11.01 -17.73
C SER A 213 27.22 -10.93 -16.75
N ARG A 214 26.31 -9.98 -16.97
CA ARG A 214 24.88 -10.20 -16.69
C ARG A 214 24.29 -11.06 -17.82
N SER A 215 23.29 -11.88 -17.51
CA SER A 215 22.67 -12.81 -18.48
C SER A 215 21.80 -12.06 -19.49
N ILE A 216 22.42 -11.54 -20.54
CA ILE A 216 21.74 -11.00 -21.72
C ILE A 216 21.50 -12.14 -22.70
N THR A 217 20.25 -12.57 -22.85
CA THR A 217 19.78 -13.32 -24.02
C THR A 217 19.11 -12.37 -25.01
N ASP A 218 19.93 -11.66 -25.78
CA ASP A 218 19.51 -10.87 -26.94
C ASP A 218 19.78 -11.63 -28.25
N THR A 219 18.85 -11.55 -29.21
CA THR A 219 19.11 -11.52 -30.66
C THR A 219 17.81 -11.12 -31.37
N ILE A 220 17.56 -9.85 -31.69
CA ILE A 220 18.12 -9.03 -32.80
C ILE A 220 17.70 -9.53 -34.20
N THR A 221 16.87 -8.72 -34.88
CA THR A 221 16.95 -8.35 -36.30
C THR A 221 16.29 -6.97 -36.45
N LEU A 222 17.03 -5.88 -36.67
CA LEU A 222 17.62 -5.40 -37.94
C LEU A 222 16.64 -4.62 -38.83
N ASP A 223 16.66 -3.29 -38.65
CA ASP A 223 16.31 -2.34 -39.71
C ASP A 223 17.25 -2.50 -40.91
N ASN A 224 16.72 -2.19 -42.10
CA ASN A 224 17.48 -2.24 -43.36
C ASN A 224 17.62 -0.83 -43.95
N PRO A 225 18.81 -0.20 -43.95
CA PRO A 225 19.05 1.06 -44.63
C PRO A 225 19.17 0.87 -46.15
N VAL A 226 18.73 1.86 -46.91
CA VAL A 226 18.80 1.84 -48.39
C VAL A 226 20.21 2.21 -48.89
N ASN A 227 20.71 1.42 -49.86
CA ASN A 227 21.88 1.63 -50.74
C ASN A 227 23.29 1.61 -50.13
N GLY A 228 24.21 0.78 -50.70
CA GLY A 228 25.64 1.00 -50.40
C GLY A 228 26.77 0.07 -50.89
N SER A 229 26.55 -1.06 -51.58
CA SER A 229 27.60 -1.90 -52.25
C SER A 229 28.78 -2.50 -51.42
N SER A 230 28.73 -3.84 -51.24
CA SER A 230 29.78 -4.89 -51.40
C SER A 230 31.30 -4.55 -51.28
N PRO A 231 32.15 -5.45 -50.68
CA PRO A 231 32.18 -6.87 -51.11
C PRO A 231 32.50 -7.99 -50.08
N ALA A 232 31.85 -9.14 -50.33
CA ALA A 232 32.25 -10.55 -50.16
C ALA A 232 33.40 -10.99 -49.20
N ILE A 233 33.10 -12.05 -48.42
CA ILE A 233 33.66 -13.42 -48.61
C ILE A 233 32.72 -14.45 -47.93
N ARG A 234 32.55 -15.64 -48.53
CA ARG A 234 31.74 -16.77 -48.03
C ARG A 234 32.53 -17.67 -47.06
N THR A 235 31.83 -18.34 -46.14
CA THR A 235 31.73 -19.82 -46.09
C THR A 235 30.54 -20.27 -45.24
N ASP A 236 29.83 -21.31 -45.68
CA ASP A 236 28.63 -21.91 -45.06
C ASP A 236 28.98 -22.86 -43.88
N TYR A 237 28.07 -23.06 -42.90
CA TYR A 237 27.40 -24.37 -42.65
C TYR A 237 26.35 -24.37 -41.49
N ILE A 238 25.10 -24.65 -41.86
CA ILE A 238 23.98 -25.39 -41.20
C ILE A 238 23.99 -25.64 -39.68
N GLY A 239 22.89 -25.25 -39.02
CA GLY A 239 22.65 -25.32 -37.57
C GLY A 239 21.90 -26.55 -37.02
N HIS A 240 21.40 -26.44 -35.77
CA HIS A 240 20.32 -27.25 -35.19
C HIS A 240 19.72 -26.57 -33.93
N LYS A 241 18.40 -26.65 -33.73
CA LYS A 241 17.68 -26.21 -32.50
C LYS A 241 17.67 -27.34 -31.46
N THR A 242 17.70 -27.02 -30.15
CA THR A 242 16.52 -27.10 -29.23
C THR A 242 16.89 -27.05 -27.73
N LYS A 243 16.09 -26.27 -26.98
CA LYS A 243 15.54 -26.48 -25.62
C LYS A 243 16.44 -26.52 -24.35
N ASP A 244 15.89 -25.81 -23.36
CA ASP A 244 15.92 -26.02 -21.90
C ASP A 244 17.26 -25.98 -21.16
N ILE A 245 17.55 -24.82 -20.55
CA ILE A 245 17.95 -24.67 -19.13
C ILE A 245 17.48 -23.28 -18.67
N GLN A 246 16.25 -23.22 -18.17
CA GLN A 246 15.77 -22.17 -17.27
C GLN A 246 15.37 -22.86 -15.97
N THR A 247 16.22 -22.77 -14.96
CA THR A 247 15.93 -22.98 -13.53
C THR A 247 17.23 -22.86 -12.74
N VAL A 248 17.38 -21.77 -11.98
CA VAL A 248 18.07 -21.64 -10.67
C VAL A 248 18.21 -20.14 -10.35
N CYS A 249 17.65 -19.74 -9.20
CA CYS A 249 17.69 -18.42 -8.56
C CYS A 249 17.05 -17.23 -9.31
N GLY A 250 16.01 -16.55 -8.80
CA GLY A 250 15.18 -16.83 -7.61
C GLY A 250 14.76 -15.60 -6.80
N PHE A 251 15.43 -14.47 -7.01
CA PHE A 251 15.06 -13.13 -6.52
C PHE A 251 15.42 -12.11 -7.62
N SER A 252 14.65 -11.03 -7.77
CA SER A 252 14.95 -9.96 -8.72
C SER A 252 16.06 -9.04 -8.20
N CYS A 253 16.66 -8.23 -9.08
CA CYS A 253 17.62 -7.21 -8.64
C CYS A 253 16.96 -6.09 -7.82
N ASP A 254 15.63 -5.94 -7.90
CA ASP A 254 14.88 -4.86 -7.25
C ASP A 254 14.62 -5.16 -5.77
N GLU A 255 14.46 -6.44 -5.40
CA GLU A 255 14.41 -6.89 -4.00
C GLU A 255 15.73 -6.58 -3.26
N LEU A 256 16.86 -6.66 -3.96
CA LEU A 256 18.17 -6.23 -3.43
C LEU A 256 18.32 -4.71 -3.40
N ALA A 257 17.69 -3.96 -4.31
CA ALA A 257 17.74 -2.51 -4.34
C ALA A 257 16.92 -1.84 -3.23
N ASN A 258 15.71 -2.34 -2.96
CA ASN A 258 14.87 -1.83 -1.87
C ASN A 258 15.50 -2.07 -0.50
N MET A 259 16.13 -3.22 -0.29
CA MET A 259 16.89 -3.52 0.94
C MET A 259 18.10 -2.59 1.15
N PHE A 260 18.63 -1.98 0.08
CA PHE A 260 19.67 -0.95 0.16
C PHE A 260 19.12 0.46 0.44
N LYS A 261 17.90 0.79 -0.01
CA LYS A 261 17.24 2.07 0.31
C LYS A 261 16.93 2.21 1.80
N GLU A 262 16.47 1.16 2.47
CA GLU A 262 16.25 1.18 3.93
C GLU A 262 17.56 1.48 4.71
N LEU A 263 18.70 0.93 4.25
CA LEU A 263 20.02 1.22 4.82
C LEU A 263 20.47 2.67 4.59
N GLN A 264 20.05 3.32 3.50
CA GLN A 264 20.32 4.74 3.26
C GLN A 264 19.53 5.66 4.21
N GLY A 265 18.28 5.33 4.53
CA GLY A 265 17.48 6.09 5.52
C GLY A 265 18.17 6.17 6.89
N LEU A 266 18.81 5.09 7.33
CA LEU A 266 19.58 5.05 8.57
C LEU A 266 20.85 5.94 8.50
N ARG A 267 21.50 6.05 7.33
CA ARG A 267 22.73 6.85 7.10
C ARG A 267 22.47 8.35 7.33
N VAL A 268 21.30 8.85 6.93
CA VAL A 268 20.89 10.28 7.09
C VAL A 268 20.71 10.66 8.56
N ILE A 269 20.15 9.78 9.39
CA ILE A 269 19.96 10.02 10.83
C ILE A 269 21.33 10.06 11.54
N VAL A 270 22.28 9.23 11.11
CA VAL A 270 23.66 9.21 11.65
C VAL A 270 24.44 10.46 11.26
N THR A 271 24.35 10.97 10.02
CA THR A 271 25.06 12.20 9.63
C THR A 271 24.53 13.45 10.33
N GLN A 272 23.20 13.58 10.54
CA GLN A 272 22.64 14.66 11.36
C GLN A 272 23.12 14.65 12.83
N LEU A 273 23.51 13.49 13.35
CA LEU A 273 24.07 13.36 14.70
C LEU A 273 25.55 13.79 14.74
N VAL A 274 26.34 13.42 13.72
CA VAL A 274 27.75 13.82 13.56
C VAL A 274 27.90 15.35 13.44
N ASP A 275 27.02 16.00 12.68
CA ASP A 275 27.07 17.45 12.45
C ASP A 275 26.81 18.25 13.75
N LYS A 276 25.93 17.75 14.62
CA LYS A 276 25.68 18.30 15.97
C LYS A 276 26.89 18.12 16.89
N VAL A 277 27.65 17.03 16.76
CA VAL A 277 28.88 16.78 17.56
C VAL A 277 30.03 17.69 17.13
N HIS A 278 30.21 17.93 15.82
CA HIS A 278 31.25 18.85 15.32
C HIS A 278 31.05 20.29 15.83
N LYS A 279 29.79 20.77 15.86
CA LYS A 279 29.43 22.11 16.36
C LYS A 279 29.77 22.32 17.85
N VAL A 280 29.72 21.26 18.65
CA VAL A 280 30.14 21.26 20.07
C VAL A 280 31.66 21.23 20.20
N THR A 281 32.38 20.67 19.23
CA THR A 281 33.85 20.60 19.26
C THR A 281 34.49 21.97 19.01
N GLU A 282 33.99 22.77 18.06
CA GLU A 282 34.47 24.14 17.83
C GLU A 282 34.28 25.06 19.04
N GLN A 283 33.18 24.91 19.79
CA GLN A 283 32.93 25.68 21.01
C GLN A 283 33.95 25.36 22.13
N ASN A 284 34.43 24.11 22.19
CA ASN A 284 35.40 23.68 23.20
C ASN A 284 36.83 24.18 22.91
N GLU A 285 37.24 24.33 21.65
CA GLU A 285 38.55 24.91 21.32
C GLU A 285 38.66 26.39 21.74
N LEU A 286 37.55 27.13 21.71
CA LEU A 286 37.49 28.53 22.16
C LEU A 286 37.67 28.65 23.68
N ILE A 287 37.14 27.69 24.45
CA ILE A 287 37.29 27.63 25.91
C ILE A 287 38.75 27.33 26.30
N GLN A 288 39.41 26.44 25.56
CA GLN A 288 40.76 25.96 25.89
C GLN A 288 41.84 27.06 25.87
N LYS A 289 41.67 28.12 25.05
CA LYS A 289 42.58 29.29 25.03
C LYS A 289 42.44 30.22 26.25
N THR A 290 41.37 30.11 27.02
CA THR A 290 41.00 31.10 28.04
C THR A 290 41.42 30.71 29.46
N ILE A 291 41.55 29.40 29.76
CA ILE A 291 41.72 28.89 31.12
C ILE A 291 43.14 28.30 31.31
N LYS A 292 44.01 29.04 32.01
CA LYS A 292 45.41 28.63 32.30
C LYS A 292 45.48 27.53 33.37
N ILE A 293 45.39 26.26 32.98
CA ILE A 293 45.47 25.10 33.89
C ILE A 293 46.93 24.63 34.05
N ARG A 294 47.31 24.20 35.28
CA ARG A 294 48.62 23.59 35.57
C ARG A 294 48.56 22.06 35.36
N PRO A 295 49.63 21.42 34.82
CA PRO A 295 49.61 19.99 34.51
C PRO A 295 49.51 19.14 35.79
N GLY A 296 48.55 18.21 35.80
CA GLY A 296 48.32 17.23 36.87
C GLY A 296 46.99 17.41 37.64
N SER A 297 46.43 18.62 37.69
CA SER A 297 45.18 18.91 38.41
C SER A 297 43.95 18.69 37.53
N CYS A 298 42.87 18.18 38.13
CA CYS A 298 41.59 17.95 37.46
C CYS A 298 40.54 18.99 37.90
N ILE A 299 39.49 19.16 37.10
CA ILE A 299 38.32 19.97 37.45
C ILE A 299 37.08 19.08 37.35
N HIS A 300 36.19 19.18 38.32
CA HIS A 300 34.87 18.53 38.28
C HIS A 300 33.84 19.44 38.93
N ASN A 301 32.70 19.67 38.27
CA ASN A 301 31.64 20.60 38.68
C ASN A 301 32.13 21.98 39.17
N GLY A 302 33.16 22.52 38.52
CA GLY A 302 33.75 23.84 38.82
C GLY A 302 34.74 23.86 40.00
N ILE A 303 34.94 22.74 40.70
CA ILE A 303 35.91 22.60 41.79
C ILE A 303 37.21 21.99 41.26
N PHE A 304 38.35 22.53 41.72
CA PHE A 304 39.68 22.02 41.38
C PHE A 304 40.10 20.91 42.35
N HIS A 305 40.47 19.76 41.81
CA HIS A 305 40.97 18.61 42.55
C HIS A 305 42.42 18.30 42.16
N ASN A 306 43.23 17.91 43.13
CA ASN A 306 44.65 17.60 42.95
C ASN A 306 44.85 16.17 42.47
N ASN A 307 46.02 15.91 41.89
CA ASN A 307 46.37 14.60 41.38
C ASN A 307 46.37 13.53 42.49
N LYS A 308 45.61 12.44 42.26
CA LYS A 308 45.28 11.32 43.17
C LYS A 308 44.32 11.65 44.32
N GLU A 309 43.63 12.77 44.26
CA GLU A 309 42.52 13.07 45.19
C GLU A 309 41.27 12.27 44.76
N GLU A 310 40.57 11.67 45.72
CA GLU A 310 39.36 10.86 45.50
C GLU A 310 38.16 11.51 46.21
N TRP A 311 37.00 11.58 45.55
CA TRP A 311 35.78 12.20 46.07
C TRP A 311 34.53 11.57 45.45
N THR A 312 33.43 11.51 46.21
CA THR A 312 32.12 11.10 45.67
C THR A 312 31.36 12.32 45.14
N VAL A 313 30.68 12.15 44.01
CA VAL A 313 29.90 13.22 43.35
C VAL A 313 28.43 13.16 43.76
N ASP A 314 27.92 11.95 43.92
CA ASP A 314 26.60 11.61 44.43
C ASP A 314 26.66 10.25 45.16
N GLY A 315 25.51 9.66 45.49
CA GLY A 315 25.43 8.35 46.15
C GLY A 315 25.86 7.16 45.28
N CYS A 316 26.13 7.36 43.99
CA CYS A 316 26.46 6.33 43.00
C CYS A 316 27.89 6.42 42.44
N THR A 317 28.51 7.59 42.49
CA THR A 317 29.68 7.90 41.65
C THR A 317 30.87 8.33 42.49
N GLU A 318 31.94 7.54 42.44
CA GLU A 318 33.21 7.86 43.10
C GLU A 318 34.27 8.23 42.05
N CYS A 319 34.86 9.40 42.18
CA CYS A 319 35.78 9.99 41.22
C CYS A 319 37.17 10.17 41.80
N THR A 320 38.17 9.93 40.96
CA THR A 320 39.59 10.01 41.34
C THR A 320 40.33 10.85 40.30
N CYS A 321 41.04 11.90 40.71
CA CYS A 321 41.83 12.68 39.76
C CYS A 321 43.13 11.91 39.43
N GLN A 322 43.38 11.58 38.17
CA GLN A 322 44.60 10.89 37.73
C GLN A 322 45.25 11.67 36.58
N ASN A 323 46.37 12.34 36.87
CA ASN A 323 47.19 13.09 35.92
C ASN A 323 46.38 14.07 35.03
N SER A 324 45.56 14.93 35.65
CA SER A 324 44.64 15.89 34.99
C SER A 324 43.38 15.30 34.34
N ALA A 325 43.14 13.98 34.42
CA ALA A 325 41.87 13.37 34.05
C ALA A 325 41.08 12.97 35.31
N THR A 326 39.84 13.46 35.46
CA THR A 326 38.92 12.93 36.49
C THR A 326 38.41 11.56 36.03
N VAL A 327 38.84 10.51 36.71
CA VAL A 327 38.40 9.13 36.46
C VAL A 327 37.31 8.78 37.46
N CYS A 328 36.06 8.92 37.02
CA CYS A 328 34.88 8.49 37.77
C CYS A 328 34.57 7.01 37.53
N ARG A 329 34.30 6.28 38.60
CA ARG A 329 33.71 4.94 38.59
C ARG A 329 32.30 5.03 39.17
N GLU A 330 31.33 4.64 38.35
CA GLU A 330 29.94 4.45 38.77
C GLU A 330 29.83 3.07 39.43
N ILE A 331 29.09 2.98 40.54
CA ILE A 331 28.90 1.72 41.27
C ILE A 331 28.04 0.79 40.41
N SER A 332 28.66 -0.25 39.85
CA SER A 332 27.98 -1.21 38.98
C SER A 332 27.14 -2.21 39.79
N CYS A 333 25.83 -1.97 39.81
CA CYS A 333 24.86 -2.84 40.46
C CYS A 333 24.69 -4.17 39.67
N PRO A 334 24.60 -5.33 40.34
CA PRO A 334 24.29 -6.59 39.67
C PRO A 334 22.85 -6.56 39.12
N LEU A 335 22.65 -7.09 37.91
CA LEU A 335 21.34 -7.12 37.24
C LEU A 335 20.31 -7.87 38.10
N MET A 336 19.28 -7.15 38.56
CA MET A 336 18.12 -7.72 39.26
C MET A 336 16.85 -7.55 38.42
N PRO A 337 16.15 -8.64 38.05
CA PRO A 337 14.92 -8.57 37.27
C PRO A 337 13.70 -8.50 38.20
N CYS A 338 13.18 -7.30 38.45
CA CYS A 338 11.87 -7.12 39.07
C CYS A 338 11.18 -5.85 38.55
N ALA A 339 9.88 -5.94 38.26
CA ALA A 339 9.13 -4.89 37.56
C ALA A 339 8.85 -3.63 38.41
N ASN A 340 9.02 -3.70 39.74
CA ASN A 340 8.77 -2.57 40.64
C ASN A 340 9.96 -2.40 41.60
N ALA A 341 11.14 -2.16 41.00
CA ALA A 341 12.37 -1.88 41.73
C ALA A 341 12.37 -0.41 42.18
N THR A 342 12.42 -0.17 43.49
CA THR A 342 12.51 1.20 44.02
C THR A 342 13.91 1.47 44.57
N VAL A 343 14.39 2.69 44.34
CA VAL A 343 15.65 3.21 44.87
C VAL A 343 15.28 4.12 46.05
N PRO A 344 15.66 3.78 47.30
CA PRO A 344 15.50 4.70 48.44
C PRO A 344 16.45 5.89 48.30
N ASP A 345 16.00 7.09 48.66
CA ASP A 345 16.80 8.31 48.58
C ASP A 345 18.16 8.16 49.31
N GLY A 346 19.25 8.15 48.54
CA GLY A 346 20.63 8.10 49.03
C GLY A 346 21.37 6.77 48.85
N GLU A 347 20.72 5.68 48.42
CA GLU A 347 21.41 4.44 47.97
C GLU A 347 21.47 4.35 46.43
N CYS A 348 22.51 3.73 45.88
CA CYS A 348 22.70 3.66 44.42
C CYS A 348 21.94 2.50 43.73
N CYS A 349 21.87 1.33 44.38
CA CYS A 349 21.34 0.13 43.73
C CYS A 349 19.87 -0.11 44.11
N PRO A 350 18.97 -0.34 43.13
CA PRO A 350 17.55 -0.56 43.40
C PRO A 350 17.32 -1.87 44.16
N ARG A 351 16.28 -1.90 44.99
CA ARG A 351 15.82 -3.13 45.66
C ARG A 351 14.40 -3.49 45.25
N CYS A 352 14.16 -4.79 45.13
CA CYS A 352 12.82 -5.34 44.92
C CYS A 352 12.11 -5.44 46.27
N GLY A 353 10.99 -4.73 46.45
CA GLY A 353 10.16 -4.90 47.64
C GLY A 353 9.38 -6.20 47.59
N THR A 354 9.65 -7.13 48.50
CA THR A 354 8.71 -8.23 48.82
C THR A 354 7.60 -7.66 49.70
N PRO A 355 6.33 -7.97 49.42
CA PRO A 355 5.81 -9.27 49.86
C PRO A 355 4.89 -10.01 48.88
N SER A 356 4.82 -11.34 49.11
CA SER A 356 3.89 -12.34 48.54
C SER A 356 4.32 -13.03 47.23
N ASP A 357 4.55 -14.34 47.36
CA ASP A 357 4.76 -15.31 46.30
C ASP A 357 3.50 -15.47 45.42
N SER A 358 3.61 -15.24 44.10
CA SER A 358 2.85 -15.92 43.02
C SER A 358 3.00 -15.17 41.68
N ALA A 359 4.04 -15.49 40.89
CA ALA A 359 4.22 -14.92 39.54
C ALA A 359 4.99 -15.86 38.57
N GLU A 360 4.65 -17.16 38.57
CA GLU A 360 4.86 -18.03 37.39
C GLU A 360 3.51 -18.29 36.70
N ASP A 361 2.77 -17.23 36.39
CA ASP A 361 1.54 -17.31 35.58
C ASP A 361 1.76 -16.58 34.25
N GLY A 362 1.55 -17.30 33.14
CA GLY A 362 1.54 -16.74 31.78
C GLY A 362 2.54 -17.37 30.80
N TRP A 363 3.72 -17.82 31.23
CA TRP A 363 4.65 -18.56 30.36
C TRP A 363 4.43 -20.07 30.48
N SER A 364 4.28 -20.78 29.36
CA SER A 364 4.35 -22.24 29.36
C SER A 364 5.78 -22.72 29.66
N PRO A 365 5.96 -23.95 30.19
CA PRO A 365 7.28 -24.52 30.40
C PRO A 365 8.11 -24.53 29.12
N TRP A 366 9.42 -24.27 29.23
CA TRP A 366 10.34 -24.45 28.11
C TRP A 366 10.26 -25.87 27.55
N SER A 367 10.17 -26.00 26.23
CA SER A 367 10.36 -27.28 25.56
C SER A 367 11.75 -27.85 25.87
N GLU A 368 11.89 -29.16 25.69
CA GLU A 368 13.22 -29.76 25.62
C GLU A 368 14.05 -29.14 24.47
N TRP A 369 15.38 -29.18 24.63
CA TRP A 369 16.30 -28.72 23.59
C TRP A 369 16.22 -29.62 22.37
N THR A 370 16.15 -29.04 21.17
CA THR A 370 16.27 -29.80 19.92
C THR A 370 17.60 -30.54 19.88
N HIS A 371 17.67 -31.61 19.08
CA HIS A 371 18.95 -32.18 18.67
C HIS A 371 19.80 -31.10 17.95
N CYS A 372 21.12 -31.28 17.96
CA CYS A 372 22.03 -30.34 17.30
C CYS A 372 21.67 -30.26 15.80
N SER A 373 21.58 -29.05 15.24
CA SER A 373 21.18 -28.83 13.84
C SER A 373 22.12 -29.47 12.80
N VAL A 374 23.26 -29.99 13.26
CA VAL A 374 24.27 -30.68 12.45
C VAL A 374 24.70 -31.98 13.13
N THR A 375 25.02 -33.01 12.34
CA THR A 375 25.58 -34.30 12.81
C THR A 375 27.10 -34.26 12.99
N CYS A 376 27.73 -33.22 12.48
CA CYS A 376 29.14 -32.87 12.59
C CYS A 376 29.29 -31.34 12.38
N GLY A 377 30.38 -30.73 12.85
CA GLY A 377 30.63 -29.30 12.83
C GLY A 377 30.09 -28.59 14.08
N ARG A 378 30.13 -27.25 14.04
CA ARG A 378 29.35 -26.40 14.94
C ARG A 378 27.94 -26.30 14.40
N GLY A 379 26.96 -26.58 15.23
CA GLY A 379 25.55 -26.30 14.98
C GLY A 379 24.93 -25.57 16.16
N ILE A 380 23.60 -25.52 16.15
CA ILE A 380 22.81 -24.88 17.18
C ILE A 380 21.71 -25.82 17.67
N GLN A 381 21.36 -25.68 18.95
CA GLN A 381 20.15 -26.25 19.54
C GLN A 381 19.22 -25.10 19.90
N GLN A 382 17.92 -25.30 19.73
CA GLN A 382 16.89 -24.33 20.06
C GLN A 382 15.86 -24.96 21.00
N ARG A 383 15.13 -24.12 21.73
CA ARG A 383 13.90 -24.49 22.43
C ARG A 383 12.95 -23.30 22.51
N GLY A 384 11.66 -23.60 22.62
CA GLY A 384 10.61 -22.59 22.64
C GLY A 384 9.72 -22.69 23.87
N ARG A 385 9.03 -21.59 24.19
CA ARG A 385 7.88 -21.52 25.10
C ARG A 385 6.87 -20.52 24.57
N SER A 386 5.62 -20.71 24.92
CA SER A 386 4.49 -19.86 24.53
C SER A 386 3.99 -19.03 25.72
N CYS A 387 3.42 -17.86 25.43
CA CYS A 387 2.87 -16.94 26.42
C CYS A 387 1.34 -16.84 26.29
N ASP A 388 0.65 -16.80 27.43
CA ASP A 388 -0.77 -16.51 27.54
C ASP A 388 -1.00 -15.03 27.89
N ARG A 389 -1.11 -14.16 26.86
CA ARG A 389 -1.22 -12.69 26.99
C ARG A 389 -2.56 -12.22 27.57
N ILE A 390 -3.43 -13.15 27.96
CA ILE A 390 -4.82 -12.92 28.36
C ILE A 390 -4.96 -12.72 29.87
N SER A 391 -4.11 -13.36 30.67
CA SER A 391 -4.11 -13.26 32.14
C SER A 391 -2.92 -12.48 32.71
N SER A 392 -1.83 -12.33 31.96
CA SER A 392 -0.55 -11.83 32.48
C SER A 392 0.29 -11.15 31.39
N SER A 393 1.10 -10.15 31.77
CA SER A 393 2.09 -9.54 30.88
C SER A 393 3.37 -10.35 30.84
N CYS A 394 3.56 -11.16 29.79
CA CYS A 394 4.77 -11.95 29.61
C CYS A 394 5.94 -11.09 29.11
N GLU A 395 6.99 -10.95 29.93
CA GLU A 395 8.26 -10.36 29.50
C GLU A 395 9.33 -11.44 29.22
N GLY A 396 10.21 -11.18 28.25
CA GLY A 396 11.27 -12.08 27.80
C GLY A 396 11.00 -12.76 26.45
N THR A 397 12.02 -13.44 25.90
CA THR A 397 11.91 -14.09 24.58
C THR A 397 11.16 -15.44 24.66
N SER A 398 10.43 -15.75 23.59
CA SER A 398 9.73 -17.03 23.39
C SER A 398 10.64 -18.15 22.85
N VAL A 399 11.81 -17.81 22.33
CA VAL A 399 12.79 -18.75 21.77
C VAL A 399 14.15 -18.53 22.45
N GLN A 400 14.87 -19.64 22.71
CA GLN A 400 16.23 -19.65 23.22
C GLN A 400 17.11 -20.53 22.32
N THR A 401 18.29 -20.02 21.95
CA THR A 401 19.28 -20.71 21.10
C THR A 401 20.59 -20.92 21.87
N ARG A 402 21.29 -22.02 21.64
CA ARG A 402 22.66 -22.27 22.14
C ARG A 402 23.49 -23.01 21.10
N ASP A 403 24.81 -22.82 21.14
CA ASP A 403 25.74 -23.59 20.30
C ASP A 403 25.85 -25.05 20.73
N CYS A 404 26.11 -25.93 19.77
CA CYS A 404 26.47 -27.33 19.97
C CYS A 404 27.61 -27.74 19.03
N TYR A 405 28.40 -28.72 19.45
CA TYR A 405 29.52 -29.24 18.67
C TYR A 405 29.65 -30.74 18.89
N ILE A 406 29.64 -31.53 17.82
CA ILE A 406 29.64 -33.00 17.90
C ILE A 406 31.00 -33.60 17.47
N GLN A 407 31.48 -33.31 16.26
CA GLN A 407 32.71 -33.86 15.65
C GLN A 407 33.01 -33.12 14.33
N GLU A 408 34.23 -33.09 13.78
CA GLU A 408 34.49 -32.39 12.49
C GLU A 408 33.83 -33.09 11.27
N CYS A 409 33.38 -32.31 10.28
CA CYS A 409 32.74 -32.84 9.05
C CYS A 409 33.74 -33.14 7.92
N ASP A 410 33.48 -34.22 7.17
CA ASP A 410 34.19 -34.54 5.92
C ASP A 410 33.50 -33.90 4.69
N LYS A 411 34.29 -33.29 3.80
CA LYS A 411 33.85 -32.22 2.87
C LYS A 411 33.33 -32.74 1.51
N ARG A 412 32.45 -33.76 1.49
CA ARG A 412 32.06 -34.44 0.22
C ARG A 412 30.59 -34.75 -0.03
N PHE A 413 29.65 -34.42 0.87
CA PHE A 413 28.26 -34.82 0.70
C PHE A 413 27.27 -33.65 0.58
N LYS A 414 26.29 -33.85 -0.30
CA LYS A 414 25.11 -32.99 -0.50
C LYS A 414 24.09 -33.27 0.61
N GLN A 415 23.50 -32.23 1.18
CA GLN A 415 22.64 -32.33 2.36
C GLN A 415 21.29 -31.66 2.07
N ASP A 416 20.21 -32.46 2.05
CA ASP A 416 18.85 -31.96 1.85
C ASP A 416 18.31 -31.30 3.13
N GLY A 417 17.38 -30.36 2.96
CA GLY A 417 16.76 -29.62 4.04
C GLY A 417 15.71 -30.45 4.77
N HIS A 418 15.72 -30.40 6.10
CA HIS A 418 14.62 -30.91 6.92
C HIS A 418 14.11 -29.87 7.91
N TRP A 419 12.80 -29.91 8.14
CA TRP A 419 12.11 -29.08 9.10
C TRP A 419 12.63 -29.28 10.53
N SER A 420 12.73 -28.18 11.28
CA SER A 420 12.80 -28.22 12.73
C SER A 420 11.57 -28.93 13.30
N HIS A 421 11.67 -29.35 14.57
CA HIS A 421 10.45 -29.61 15.34
C HIS A 421 9.59 -28.34 15.37
N TRP A 422 8.26 -28.54 15.35
CA TRP A 422 7.30 -27.47 15.57
C TRP A 422 7.52 -26.80 16.94
N SER A 423 7.33 -25.49 17.01
CA SER A 423 7.12 -24.81 18.28
C SER A 423 5.90 -25.40 19.01
N PRO A 424 5.80 -25.24 20.35
CA PRO A 424 4.53 -25.33 21.02
C PRO A 424 3.50 -24.41 20.33
N TRP A 425 2.22 -24.77 20.41
CA TRP A 425 1.14 -23.87 20.03
C TRP A 425 1.18 -22.61 20.91
N SER A 426 0.90 -21.46 20.31
CA SER A 426 0.59 -20.23 21.04
C SER A 426 -0.64 -20.44 21.93
N SER A 427 -0.84 -19.59 22.93
CA SER A 427 -2.18 -19.41 23.48
C SER A 427 -3.13 -18.87 22.40
N CYS A 428 -4.43 -19.07 22.60
CA CYS A 428 -5.45 -18.60 21.68
C CYS A 428 -5.35 -17.08 21.51
N SER A 429 -5.50 -16.56 20.28
CA SER A 429 -5.39 -15.12 20.00
C SER A 429 -6.43 -14.27 20.75
N VAL A 430 -7.49 -14.90 21.26
CA VAL A 430 -8.55 -14.28 22.04
C VAL A 430 -8.65 -14.88 23.44
N SER A 431 -9.03 -14.05 24.41
CA SER A 431 -9.37 -14.46 25.78
C SER A 431 -10.65 -15.29 25.85
N CYS A 432 -11.55 -15.05 24.90
CA CYS A 432 -12.91 -15.51 24.87
C CYS A 432 -13.43 -15.50 23.41
N GLY A 433 -14.41 -16.34 23.09
CA GLY A 433 -14.93 -16.49 21.72
C GLY A 433 -13.99 -17.28 20.79
N ALA A 434 -14.19 -17.11 19.48
CA ALA A 434 -13.37 -17.74 18.45
C ALA A 434 -12.07 -16.95 18.22
N GLY A 435 -10.96 -17.65 18.12
CA GLY A 435 -9.68 -17.09 17.71
C GLY A 435 -8.82 -18.14 17.02
N VAL A 436 -7.52 -17.89 16.95
CA VAL A 436 -6.54 -18.80 16.35
C VAL A 436 -5.34 -19.05 17.27
N ILE A 437 -4.84 -20.27 17.25
CA ILE A 437 -3.53 -20.65 17.76
C ILE A 437 -2.56 -20.80 16.59
N THR A 438 -1.31 -20.42 16.80
CA THR A 438 -0.26 -20.51 15.78
C THR A 438 0.94 -21.29 16.29
N ARG A 439 1.59 -22.05 15.41
CA ARG A 439 2.91 -22.64 15.64
C ARG A 439 3.77 -22.53 14.40
N ILE A 440 5.09 -22.52 14.59
CA ILE A 440 6.06 -22.35 13.51
C ILE A 440 7.14 -23.42 13.55
N ARG A 441 7.71 -23.73 12.38
CA ARG A 441 8.90 -24.57 12.19
C ARG A 441 9.77 -23.94 11.10
N LEU A 442 11.08 -24.15 11.18
CA LEU A 442 12.05 -23.54 10.28
C LEU A 442 12.78 -24.64 9.50
N CYS A 443 13.13 -24.41 8.23
CA CYS A 443 13.88 -25.37 7.42
C CYS A 443 15.38 -25.34 7.79
N ASN A 444 15.73 -25.84 8.98
CA ASN A 444 17.07 -25.68 9.56
C ASN A 444 17.64 -26.90 10.30
N SER A 445 16.97 -28.06 10.22
CA SER A 445 17.32 -29.25 11.03
C SER A 445 17.46 -30.52 10.19
N PRO A 446 18.36 -30.57 9.19
CA PRO A 446 19.40 -29.57 8.89
C PRO A 446 18.96 -28.57 7.79
N THR A 447 19.67 -27.45 7.69
CA THR A 447 19.54 -26.52 6.54
C THR A 447 20.06 -27.17 5.27
N PRO A 448 19.41 -27.03 4.10
CA PRO A 448 19.91 -27.58 2.84
C PRO A 448 21.27 -26.97 2.44
N GLN A 449 22.20 -27.81 1.99
CA GLN A 449 23.54 -27.41 1.55
C GLN A 449 23.96 -28.14 0.25
N MET A 450 24.80 -27.46 -0.55
CA MET A 450 25.29 -27.93 -1.84
C MET A 450 24.19 -28.36 -2.83
N GLY A 451 23.15 -27.53 -2.96
CA GLY A 451 22.02 -27.76 -3.85
C GLY A 451 21.08 -28.87 -3.39
N GLY A 452 21.08 -29.18 -2.09
CA GLY A 452 20.08 -30.04 -1.44
C GLY A 452 18.66 -29.53 -1.64
N LYS A 453 17.68 -30.43 -1.62
CA LYS A 453 16.26 -30.09 -1.76
C LYS A 453 15.80 -29.26 -0.56
N ASP A 454 14.94 -28.28 -0.82
CA ASP A 454 14.31 -27.48 0.23
C ASP A 454 13.20 -28.27 0.95
N CYS A 455 12.80 -27.80 2.12
CA CYS A 455 11.78 -28.45 2.93
C CYS A 455 10.38 -28.31 2.32
N VAL A 456 9.64 -29.41 2.22
CA VAL A 456 8.29 -29.42 1.61
C VAL A 456 7.19 -29.30 2.70
N GLY A 457 6.23 -28.39 2.47
CA GLY A 457 5.06 -28.14 3.33
C GLY A 457 5.15 -26.84 4.13
N GLU A 458 4.10 -26.50 4.89
CA GLU A 458 4.00 -25.19 5.55
C GLU A 458 5.01 -24.97 6.69
N GLY A 459 5.62 -23.79 6.73
CA GLY A 459 6.51 -23.35 7.83
C GLY A 459 5.76 -22.73 9.03
N ARG A 460 4.54 -22.25 8.81
CA ARG A 460 3.64 -21.71 9.83
C ARG A 460 2.31 -22.44 9.74
N GLN A 461 1.79 -22.91 10.86
CA GLN A 461 0.47 -23.53 10.94
C GLN A 461 -0.42 -22.71 11.87
N THR A 462 -1.64 -22.46 11.44
CA THR A 462 -2.69 -21.76 12.19
C THR A 462 -3.87 -22.71 12.34
N GLU A 463 -4.35 -22.90 13.56
CA GLU A 463 -5.55 -23.71 13.86
C GLU A 463 -6.57 -22.86 14.62
N LYS A 464 -7.87 -23.06 14.36
CA LYS A 464 -8.96 -22.36 15.06
C LYS A 464 -9.01 -22.82 16.52
N CYS A 465 -9.14 -21.89 17.46
CA CYS A 465 -9.32 -22.16 18.88
C CYS A 465 -10.61 -21.52 19.40
N GLN A 466 -11.44 -22.31 20.06
CA GLN A 466 -12.68 -21.84 20.68
C GLN A 466 -12.47 -21.67 22.18
N LYS A 467 -12.50 -20.43 22.67
CA LYS A 467 -12.58 -20.11 24.09
C LYS A 467 -14.06 -19.86 24.46
N SER A 468 -14.36 -19.84 25.76
CA SER A 468 -15.71 -19.47 26.26
C SER A 468 -16.14 -18.12 25.68
N PRO A 469 -17.40 -17.91 25.25
CA PRO A 469 -17.82 -16.66 24.59
C PRO A 469 -17.54 -15.40 25.43
N CYS A 470 -17.38 -14.25 24.78
CA CYS A 470 -16.89 -13.04 25.46
C CYS A 470 -17.91 -12.37 26.38
N PRO A 471 -17.50 -11.91 27.58
CA PRO A 471 -18.36 -11.26 28.55
C PRO A 471 -18.97 -9.95 28.01
N ILE A 472 -20.26 -10.01 27.64
CA ILE A 472 -21.05 -8.84 27.25
C ILE A 472 -21.53 -8.18 28.54
N ASN A 473 -20.98 -7.02 28.89
CA ASN A 473 -21.42 -6.26 30.07
C ASN A 473 -22.83 -5.70 29.85
N GLY A 474 -23.69 -5.87 30.86
CA GLY A 474 -25.04 -5.33 30.83
C GLY A 474 -25.05 -3.80 30.87
N LYS A 475 -25.89 -3.18 30.05
CA LYS A 475 -26.25 -1.76 30.17
C LYS A 475 -27.76 -1.60 30.35
N TRP A 476 -28.13 -0.58 31.11
CA TRP A 476 -29.52 -0.25 31.40
C TRP A 476 -30.25 0.23 30.15
N GLY A 477 -31.41 -0.36 29.87
CA GLY A 477 -32.43 0.25 29.02
C GLY A 477 -33.05 1.49 29.68
N PRO A 478 -33.98 2.17 28.99
CA PRO A 478 -34.67 3.33 29.53
C PRO A 478 -35.40 3.01 30.85
N TRP A 479 -35.53 4.02 31.71
CA TRP A 479 -36.38 3.93 32.89
C TRP A 479 -37.85 3.87 32.48
N SER A 480 -38.63 3.02 33.14
CA SER A 480 -40.09 3.13 33.15
C SER A 480 -40.52 4.50 33.65
N MET A 481 -41.74 4.89 33.28
CA MET A 481 -42.45 5.97 33.95
C MET A 481 -42.59 5.69 35.45
N TRP A 482 -42.73 6.76 36.25
CA TRP A 482 -43.04 6.61 37.68
C TRP A 482 -44.45 6.00 37.88
N ASP A 483 -44.53 5.01 38.76
CA ASP A 483 -45.75 4.41 39.28
C ASP A 483 -46.58 5.48 40.02
N THR A 484 -47.86 5.22 40.26
CA THR A 484 -48.71 6.16 41.02
C THR A 484 -48.23 6.29 42.47
N CYS A 485 -48.37 7.48 43.04
CA CYS A 485 -48.01 7.72 44.45
C CYS A 485 -48.88 6.86 45.37
N THR A 486 -48.27 6.18 46.36
CA THR A 486 -48.98 5.27 47.27
C THR A 486 -50.12 5.91 48.08
N VAL A 487 -50.09 7.23 48.27
CA VAL A 487 -51.17 8.02 48.90
C VAL A 487 -51.34 9.35 48.16
N THR A 488 -52.53 9.95 48.24
CA THR A 488 -52.89 11.18 47.51
C THR A 488 -52.48 12.48 48.21
N CYS A 489 -52.18 12.44 49.51
CA CYS A 489 -51.68 13.56 50.33
C CYS A 489 -50.93 12.99 51.55
N GLY A 490 -50.26 13.83 52.34
CA GLY A 490 -49.59 13.44 53.60
C GLY A 490 -48.27 12.67 53.44
N GLY A 491 -47.69 12.64 52.25
CA GLY A 491 -46.41 11.99 51.96
C GLY A 491 -46.52 10.52 51.54
N GLY A 492 -46.46 10.27 50.23
CA GLY A 492 -46.37 8.92 49.67
C GLY A 492 -45.05 8.63 48.99
N VAL A 493 -44.90 7.42 48.46
CA VAL A 493 -43.75 6.98 47.66
C VAL A 493 -44.23 6.53 46.29
N GLN A 494 -43.56 6.97 45.23
CA GLN A 494 -43.70 6.46 43.87
C GLN A 494 -42.41 5.75 43.46
N LYS A 495 -42.51 4.75 42.59
CA LYS A 495 -41.38 3.90 42.18
C LYS A 495 -41.24 3.90 40.66
N ARG A 496 -40.04 3.61 40.15
CA ARG A 496 -39.81 3.29 38.74
C ARG A 496 -38.80 2.17 38.61
N LYS A 497 -38.80 1.47 37.47
CA LYS A 497 -37.99 0.28 37.20
C LYS A 497 -37.22 0.48 35.89
N ARG A 498 -36.08 -0.18 35.74
CA ARG A 498 -35.35 -0.27 34.46
C ARG A 498 -34.87 -1.69 34.25
N LEU A 499 -34.76 -2.10 32.99
CA LEU A 499 -34.33 -3.43 32.61
C LEU A 499 -32.87 -3.40 32.16
N CYS A 500 -32.12 -4.46 32.49
CA CYS A 500 -30.74 -4.62 32.08
C CYS A 500 -30.72 -5.31 30.71
N ASN A 501 -31.17 -4.60 29.66
CA ASN A 501 -31.48 -5.18 28.35
C ASN A 501 -30.96 -4.38 27.14
N ASN A 502 -30.09 -3.38 27.33
CA ASN A 502 -29.60 -2.52 26.22
C ASN A 502 -28.07 -2.31 26.19
N PRO A 503 -27.23 -3.37 26.07
CA PRO A 503 -27.59 -4.77 25.89
C PRO A 503 -27.70 -5.54 27.22
N PRO A 504 -28.31 -6.75 27.23
CA PRO A 504 -28.32 -7.62 28.40
C PRO A 504 -26.95 -8.26 28.67
N ALA A 505 -26.66 -8.50 29.95
CA ALA A 505 -25.42 -9.17 30.35
C ALA A 505 -25.42 -10.63 29.85
N LYS A 506 -24.38 -11.04 29.14
CA LYS A 506 -24.18 -12.42 28.66
C LYS A 506 -22.74 -12.88 28.88
N TYR A 507 -22.56 -14.19 28.94
CA TYR A 507 -21.24 -14.86 28.94
C TYR A 507 -20.27 -14.39 30.05
N GLY A 508 -20.80 -14.09 31.24
CA GLY A 508 -19.99 -13.65 32.39
C GLY A 508 -19.65 -12.15 32.40
N GLY A 509 -20.27 -11.34 31.53
CA GLY A 509 -20.19 -9.89 31.62
C GLY A 509 -20.80 -9.33 32.91
N LYS A 510 -20.30 -8.17 33.33
CA LYS A 510 -20.75 -7.52 34.57
C LYS A 510 -22.22 -7.12 34.43
N ASP A 511 -23.00 -7.42 35.47
CA ASP A 511 -24.36 -6.92 35.61
C ASP A 511 -24.41 -5.39 35.58
N CYS A 512 -25.56 -4.85 35.16
CA CYS A 512 -25.76 -3.42 35.09
C CYS A 512 -25.55 -2.74 36.46
N ILE A 513 -24.63 -1.77 36.51
CA ILE A 513 -24.24 -1.12 37.77
C ILE A 513 -25.30 -0.08 38.21
N GLY A 514 -25.74 -0.18 39.47
CA GLY A 514 -26.74 0.69 40.10
C GLY A 514 -28.08 -0.02 40.35
N GLU A 515 -29.03 0.64 41.01
CA GLU A 515 -30.30 -0.03 41.37
C GLU A 515 -31.22 -0.24 40.14
N PRO A 516 -31.87 -1.41 40.00
CA PRO A 516 -32.91 -1.65 38.98
C PRO A 516 -34.23 -0.94 39.29
N LYS A 517 -34.39 -0.42 40.52
CA LYS A 517 -35.60 0.22 41.02
C LYS A 517 -35.25 1.50 41.74
N GLU A 518 -35.93 2.58 41.43
CA GLU A 518 -35.80 3.86 42.13
C GLU A 518 -37.10 4.19 42.87
N SER A 519 -37.02 4.98 43.94
CA SER A 519 -38.18 5.36 44.76
C SER A 519 -38.02 6.80 45.22
N GLN A 520 -39.06 7.62 45.04
CA GLN A 520 -39.05 9.03 45.47
C GLN A 520 -40.34 9.41 46.21
N LEU A 521 -40.23 10.40 47.11
CA LEU A 521 -41.36 10.95 47.87
C LEU A 521 -42.24 11.85 47.00
N CYS A 522 -43.56 11.69 47.14
CA CYS A 522 -44.60 12.42 46.39
C CYS A 522 -45.72 12.90 47.34
N ASN A 523 -46.53 13.86 46.88
CA ASN A 523 -47.71 14.39 47.58
C ASN A 523 -47.41 14.86 49.03
N LYS A 524 -46.52 15.84 49.19
CA LYS A 524 -45.99 16.32 50.48
C LYS A 524 -46.93 17.27 51.25
N ASP A 525 -48.09 17.60 50.71
CA ASP A 525 -49.05 18.52 51.33
C ASP A 525 -49.97 17.81 52.34
N ASP A 526 -50.32 18.48 53.44
CA ASP A 526 -51.12 17.91 54.52
C ASP A 526 -52.59 17.62 54.10
N CYS A 527 -53.12 16.46 54.53
CA CYS A 527 -54.47 16.00 54.18
C CYS A 527 -55.59 16.71 55.00
N PRO A 528 -56.62 17.29 54.36
CA PRO A 528 -57.85 17.71 55.03
C PRO A 528 -58.82 16.53 55.28
N VAL A 529 -59.67 16.65 56.31
CA VAL A 529 -60.43 15.52 56.89
C VAL A 529 -61.78 15.28 56.18
N ASP A 530 -61.87 14.26 55.33
CA ASP A 530 -63.12 13.77 54.71
C ASP A 530 -63.00 12.26 54.32
N GLY A 531 -64.11 11.58 54.02
CA GLY A 531 -64.26 10.10 53.96
C GLY A 531 -63.33 9.33 53.01
N CYS A 532 -62.66 9.99 52.07
CA CYS A 532 -61.59 9.39 51.26
C CYS A 532 -60.27 9.13 52.02
N LEU A 533 -60.14 9.58 53.28
CA LEU A 533 -58.94 9.43 54.12
C LEU A 533 -58.49 7.98 54.35
N SER A 534 -59.37 6.99 54.18
CA SER A 534 -59.05 5.57 54.32
C SER A 534 -58.32 4.98 53.10
N ASN A 535 -58.06 5.77 52.05
CA ASN A 535 -57.56 5.34 50.74
C ASN A 535 -58.30 4.09 50.20
N PRO A 536 -59.65 4.12 50.10
CA PRO A 536 -60.43 2.94 49.72
C PRO A 536 -60.41 2.67 48.20
N CYS A 537 -59.82 3.58 47.42
CA CYS A 537 -59.64 3.47 45.97
C CYS A 537 -58.21 3.06 45.63
N PHE A 538 -58.04 2.44 44.46
CA PHE A 538 -56.73 2.08 43.94
C PHE A 538 -55.82 3.32 43.78
N ALA A 539 -54.52 3.16 43.98
CA ALA A 539 -53.55 4.26 43.96
C ALA A 539 -53.55 5.00 42.61
N GLY A 540 -53.98 6.26 42.61
CA GLY A 540 -54.14 7.09 41.42
C GLY A 540 -55.58 7.21 40.89
N SER A 541 -56.52 6.37 41.34
CA SER A 541 -57.95 6.56 41.05
C SER A 541 -58.53 7.71 41.87
N LYS A 542 -59.26 8.61 41.21
CA LYS A 542 -59.91 9.75 41.88
C LYS A 542 -61.00 9.28 42.84
N CYS A 543 -60.76 9.39 44.15
CA CYS A 543 -61.80 9.19 45.16
C CYS A 543 -62.69 10.44 45.29
N THR A 544 -64.00 10.24 45.39
CA THR A 544 -64.98 11.28 45.73
C THR A 544 -65.75 10.85 46.97
N SER A 545 -65.60 11.61 48.06
CA SER A 545 -66.38 11.50 49.29
C SER A 545 -67.73 12.22 49.13
N PHE A 546 -68.72 11.77 49.90
CA PHE A 546 -70.04 12.39 50.02
C PHE A 546 -70.31 12.80 51.48
N PRO A 547 -71.18 13.81 51.73
CA PRO A 547 -71.44 14.33 53.08
C PRO A 547 -72.06 13.33 54.07
N ASP A 548 -72.50 12.16 53.61
CA ASP A 548 -73.00 11.05 54.44
C ASP A 548 -71.87 10.09 54.90
N GLY A 549 -70.61 10.37 54.54
CA GLY A 549 -69.45 9.53 54.84
C GLY A 549 -69.24 8.39 53.83
N SER A 550 -70.10 8.25 52.82
CA SER A 550 -69.87 7.31 51.72
C SER A 550 -68.81 7.85 50.75
N TRP A 551 -68.24 6.95 49.94
CA TRP A 551 -67.21 7.29 48.95
C TRP A 551 -67.44 6.50 47.67
N LYS A 552 -66.93 7.04 46.56
CA LYS A 552 -66.92 6.38 45.24
C LYS A 552 -65.56 6.58 44.58
N CYS A 553 -65.08 5.54 43.93
CA CYS A 553 -63.89 5.61 43.09
C CYS A 553 -64.26 5.97 41.65
N GLY A 554 -63.44 6.83 41.04
CA GLY A 554 -63.38 7.01 39.60
C GLY A 554 -62.76 5.81 38.89
N PRO A 555 -62.49 5.92 37.57
CA PRO A 555 -61.84 4.85 36.81
C PRO A 555 -60.44 4.51 37.35
N CYS A 556 -59.94 3.33 36.96
CA CYS A 556 -58.55 2.95 37.18
C CYS A 556 -57.58 3.93 36.47
N PRO A 557 -56.34 4.10 36.96
CA PRO A 557 -55.32 4.86 36.25
C PRO A 557 -55.02 4.23 34.89
N THR A 558 -54.55 5.04 33.94
CA THR A 558 -54.06 4.56 32.64
C THR A 558 -53.04 3.42 32.84
N GLY A 559 -53.11 2.36 32.02
CA GLY A 559 -52.33 1.13 32.20
C GLY A 559 -52.98 0.09 33.14
N TYR A 560 -54.08 0.44 33.83
CA TYR A 560 -54.84 -0.51 34.64
C TYR A 560 -56.32 -0.56 34.25
N GLN A 561 -56.91 -1.76 34.34
CA GLN A 561 -58.33 -2.03 34.14
C GLN A 561 -59.02 -2.52 35.42
N GLY A 562 -60.28 -2.15 35.62
CA GLY A 562 -61.05 -2.56 36.80
C GLY A 562 -62.10 -1.53 37.23
N ASN A 563 -62.51 -1.61 38.51
CA ASN A 563 -63.64 -0.85 39.05
C ASN A 563 -63.22 0.37 39.92
N GLY A 564 -61.95 0.78 39.87
CA GLY A 564 -61.41 1.89 40.67
C GLY A 564 -61.08 1.55 42.13
N VAL A 565 -61.55 0.41 42.65
CA VAL A 565 -61.16 -0.15 43.96
C VAL A 565 -60.13 -1.26 43.75
N GLN A 566 -60.42 -2.17 42.81
CA GLN A 566 -59.53 -3.21 42.34
C GLN A 566 -59.19 -2.91 40.88
N CYS A 567 -57.93 -2.59 40.64
CA CYS A 567 -57.38 -2.37 39.32
C CYS A 567 -56.25 -3.38 39.08
N LYS A 568 -56.19 -3.93 37.87
CA LYS A 568 -55.17 -4.89 37.42
C LYS A 568 -54.47 -4.33 36.19
N ASP A 569 -53.20 -4.65 36.07
CA ASP A 569 -52.36 -4.29 34.93
C ASP A 569 -53.02 -4.72 33.60
N ILE A 570 -52.83 -3.92 32.56
CA ILE A 570 -53.27 -4.22 31.20
C ILE A 570 -52.06 -4.76 30.44
N ASP A 571 -52.21 -5.90 29.78
CA ASP A 571 -51.16 -6.46 28.93
C ASP A 571 -51.21 -5.81 27.55
N GLU A 572 -50.64 -4.61 27.40
CA GLU A 572 -50.80 -3.86 26.14
C GLU A 572 -50.14 -4.57 24.94
N CYS A 573 -49.15 -5.44 25.18
CA CYS A 573 -48.55 -6.30 24.15
C CYS A 573 -49.53 -7.34 23.58
N LYS A 574 -50.57 -7.71 24.32
CA LYS A 574 -51.66 -8.59 23.83
C LYS A 574 -52.84 -7.80 23.27
N GLU A 575 -53.20 -6.68 23.90
CA GLU A 575 -54.31 -5.83 23.47
C GLU A 575 -54.00 -5.03 22.19
N VAL A 576 -52.71 -4.73 21.92
CA VAL A 576 -52.24 -4.04 20.71
C VAL A 576 -51.11 -4.85 20.05
N PRO A 577 -51.42 -5.90 19.25
CA PRO A 577 -50.42 -6.81 18.69
C PRO A 577 -49.50 -6.20 17.60
N ASN A 578 -49.78 -4.98 17.15
CA ASN A 578 -48.92 -4.18 16.27
C ASN A 578 -48.28 -2.98 16.99
N ALA A 579 -48.21 -2.98 18.33
CA ALA A 579 -47.51 -1.95 19.08
C ALA A 579 -45.99 -1.98 18.79
N CYS A 580 -45.41 -3.17 18.66
CA CYS A 580 -43.98 -3.35 18.41
C CYS A 580 -43.71 -4.05 17.07
N PHE A 581 -42.46 -4.00 16.60
CA PHE A 581 -42.08 -4.59 15.31
C PHE A 581 -42.21 -6.12 15.36
N VAL A 582 -42.73 -6.69 14.28
CA VAL A 582 -42.79 -8.14 14.05
C VAL A 582 -41.71 -8.46 13.02
N PHE A 583 -40.82 -9.39 13.37
CA PHE A 583 -39.76 -9.87 12.50
C PHE A 583 -39.80 -11.40 12.51
N ASN A 584 -39.86 -12.02 11.34
CA ASN A 584 -40.02 -13.47 11.14
C ASN A 584 -41.11 -14.07 12.07
N ASP A 585 -42.32 -13.49 12.02
CA ASP A 585 -43.51 -13.80 12.83
C ASP A 585 -43.38 -13.64 14.36
N ILE A 586 -42.26 -13.12 14.89
CA ILE A 586 -42.05 -12.90 16.33
C ILE A 586 -42.39 -11.45 16.71
N HIS A 587 -43.45 -11.26 17.52
CA HIS A 587 -43.82 -9.94 18.07
C HIS A 587 -42.87 -9.52 19.20
N ARG A 588 -42.14 -8.43 19.00
CA ARG A 588 -41.03 -8.00 19.90
C ARG A 588 -41.46 -7.01 20.99
N CYS A 589 -42.44 -7.39 21.83
CA CYS A 589 -43.03 -6.56 22.90
C CYS A 589 -42.88 -7.18 24.30
N GLU A 590 -42.50 -6.38 25.30
CA GLU A 590 -42.46 -6.76 26.73
C GLU A 590 -43.47 -5.96 27.57
N ASN A 591 -44.39 -6.66 28.25
CA ASN A 591 -45.34 -6.03 29.17
C ASN A 591 -44.69 -5.67 30.52
N THR A 592 -45.11 -4.56 31.13
CA THR A 592 -44.60 -4.07 32.41
C THR A 592 -45.75 -3.63 33.32
N ASP A 593 -45.59 -3.77 34.64
CA ASP A 593 -46.58 -3.25 35.60
C ASP A 593 -46.13 -1.85 36.08
N PRO A 594 -46.71 -0.73 35.58
CA PRO A 594 -47.69 -0.60 34.50
C PRO A 594 -47.18 0.03 33.19
N GLY A 595 -47.60 -0.53 32.05
CA GLY A 595 -47.32 -0.10 30.69
C GLY A 595 -46.55 -1.14 29.86
N TYR A 596 -46.04 -0.77 28.70
CA TYR A 596 -45.27 -1.68 27.83
C TYR A 596 -43.97 -1.05 27.35
N ASN A 597 -43.01 -1.91 26.99
CA ASN A 597 -41.79 -1.55 26.27
C ASN A 597 -41.68 -2.42 25.01
N CYS A 598 -41.40 -1.80 23.86
CA CYS A 598 -40.89 -2.55 22.71
C CYS A 598 -39.43 -2.96 22.93
N LEU A 599 -39.00 -4.05 22.31
CA LEU A 599 -37.57 -4.37 22.16
C LEU A 599 -36.93 -3.45 21.11
N PRO A 600 -35.59 -3.31 21.09
CA PRO A 600 -34.90 -2.62 19.99
C PRO A 600 -35.19 -3.29 18.63
N CYS A 601 -35.02 -2.52 17.55
CA CYS A 601 -35.08 -3.04 16.18
C CYS A 601 -34.08 -4.22 16.00
N PRO A 602 -34.37 -5.18 15.11
CA PRO A 602 -33.45 -6.28 14.78
C PRO A 602 -32.15 -5.77 14.12
N PRO A 603 -31.11 -6.63 13.99
CA PRO A 603 -29.92 -6.34 13.19
C PRO A 603 -30.27 -5.78 11.80
N ARG A 604 -29.39 -4.97 11.21
CA ARG A 604 -29.60 -4.24 9.94
C ARG A 604 -30.80 -3.27 9.89
N TYR A 605 -31.53 -3.05 10.99
CA TYR A 605 -32.58 -2.02 11.11
C TYR A 605 -32.28 -0.99 12.22
N SER A 606 -32.59 0.29 11.97
CA SER A 606 -32.43 1.41 12.91
C SER A 606 -33.77 2.07 13.22
N GLY A 607 -34.00 2.48 14.48
CA GLY A 607 -35.29 3.03 14.87
C GLY A 607 -35.44 3.41 16.34
N GLU A 608 -36.52 4.13 16.65
CA GLU A 608 -36.92 4.41 18.04
C GLU A 608 -37.42 3.13 18.73
N GLN A 609 -37.33 3.09 20.05
CA GLN A 609 -37.84 2.02 20.91
C GLN A 609 -39.03 2.55 21.71
N PRO A 610 -40.28 2.35 21.26
CA PRO A 610 -41.44 2.92 21.94
C PRO A 610 -41.69 2.31 23.31
N TYR A 611 -42.19 3.16 24.20
CA TYR A 611 -42.70 2.79 25.51
C TYR A 611 -43.90 3.67 25.85
N GLY A 612 -44.82 3.15 26.65
CA GLY A 612 -46.05 3.85 26.99
C GLY A 612 -46.83 3.18 28.11
N ARG A 613 -47.95 3.78 28.48
CA ARG A 613 -48.84 3.27 29.53
C ARG A 613 -50.30 3.34 29.05
N GLY A 614 -50.97 2.20 29.01
CA GLY A 614 -52.33 2.05 28.50
C GLY A 614 -52.43 1.85 26.99
N VAL A 615 -53.53 1.23 26.58
CA VAL A 615 -53.86 0.87 25.19
C VAL A 615 -53.84 2.08 24.24
N GLU A 616 -54.22 3.27 24.70
CA GLU A 616 -54.17 4.51 23.90
C GLU A 616 -52.72 4.86 23.50
N ASP A 617 -51.79 4.75 24.45
CA ASP A 617 -50.36 5.02 24.27
C ASP A 617 -49.71 3.93 23.40
N ALA A 618 -50.12 2.66 23.54
CA ALA A 618 -49.72 1.55 22.68
C ALA A 618 -50.26 1.68 21.25
N THR A 619 -51.45 2.25 21.08
CA THR A 619 -52.05 2.51 19.76
C THR A 619 -51.42 3.72 19.06
N ALA A 620 -50.98 4.73 19.83
CA ALA A 620 -50.40 5.97 19.29
C ALA A 620 -48.90 5.87 18.98
N LYS A 621 -48.12 5.12 19.78
CA LYS A 621 -46.65 5.07 19.72
C LYS A 621 -46.16 3.73 19.17
N LYS A 622 -46.57 3.37 17.94
CA LYS A 622 -46.22 2.06 17.37
C LYS A 622 -44.81 2.03 16.75
N GLN A 623 -44.11 0.92 16.91
CA GLN A 623 -42.86 0.60 16.21
C GLN A 623 -43.12 0.04 14.80
N ALA A 624 -44.30 -0.55 14.58
CA ALA A 624 -44.82 -0.96 13.28
C ALA A 624 -46.16 -0.27 13.01
N ARG A 625 -46.30 0.35 11.84
CA ARG A 625 -47.62 0.76 11.35
C ARG A 625 -47.92 -0.05 10.10
N ASP A 626 -49.06 -0.72 10.09
CA ASP A 626 -49.55 -1.46 8.94
C ASP A 626 -49.59 -0.55 7.71
N ALA A 627 -49.06 -1.04 6.59
CA ALA A 627 -49.18 -0.41 5.28
C ALA A 627 -50.60 -0.57 4.72
N ILE A 628 -51.60 -0.04 5.44
CA ILE A 628 -52.97 0.05 4.93
C ILE A 628 -52.98 1.15 3.88
N GLU A 629 -53.21 0.75 2.62
CA GLU A 629 -53.55 1.67 1.55
C GLU A 629 -54.76 2.54 1.96
N GLU A 630 -54.59 3.85 2.09
CA GLU A 630 -55.72 4.77 1.97
C GLU A 630 -55.37 5.91 0.99
N LYS A 631 -55.80 5.72 -0.26
CA LYS A 631 -55.81 6.75 -1.30
C LYS A 631 -56.83 7.84 -0.96
N ILE A 632 -56.47 8.79 -0.10
CA ILE A 632 -57.23 10.04 0.07
C ILE A 632 -56.34 11.24 -0.26
N GLN A 633 -56.53 11.74 -1.47
CA GLN A 633 -55.86 12.94 -1.97
C GLN A 633 -56.63 14.20 -1.54
N TYR A 634 -56.03 15.02 -0.68
CA TYR A 634 -56.40 16.44 -0.55
C TYR A 634 -55.19 17.28 -0.10
N ASN A 635 -54.94 18.41 -0.78
CA ASN A 635 -53.99 19.47 -0.40
C ASN A 635 -52.47 19.19 -0.36
N GLY A 636 -51.95 18.35 -1.28
CA GLY A 636 -50.65 18.63 -1.93
C GLY A 636 -49.40 18.76 -1.06
N ARG A 637 -49.28 18.01 0.04
CA ARG A 637 -47.99 17.73 0.72
C ARG A 637 -47.79 16.23 0.82
N PRO A 638 -46.60 15.67 0.52
CA PRO A 638 -46.32 14.29 0.87
C PRO A 638 -46.30 14.19 2.40
N ALA A 639 -47.17 13.33 2.95
CA ALA A 639 -47.05 12.93 4.34
C ALA A 639 -45.87 11.95 4.42
N THR A 640 -44.77 12.36 5.05
CA THR A 640 -43.57 11.54 5.18
C THR A 640 -43.90 10.24 5.91
N THR A 641 -43.81 9.11 5.22
CA THR A 641 -44.03 7.78 5.80
C THR A 641 -42.96 7.48 6.85
N VAL A 642 -43.33 7.52 8.13
CA VAL A 642 -42.43 7.14 9.22
C VAL A 642 -42.62 5.65 9.51
N LEU A 643 -41.85 4.83 8.79
CA LEU A 643 -41.40 3.53 9.32
C LEU A 643 -40.49 3.82 10.51
N VAL A 644 -40.73 3.19 11.67
CA VAL A 644 -39.95 3.47 12.89
C VAL A 644 -38.68 2.62 12.91
N CYS A 645 -38.75 1.31 12.64
CA CYS A 645 -37.57 0.53 12.24
C CYS A 645 -37.40 0.66 10.70
N LYS A 646 -36.32 1.31 10.27
CA LYS A 646 -35.94 1.45 8.85
C LYS A 646 -34.73 0.57 8.52
N PRO A 647 -34.57 0.11 7.27
CA PRO A 647 -33.30 -0.43 6.80
C PRO A 647 -32.17 0.55 7.14
N ARG A 648 -31.17 0.08 7.90
CA ARG A 648 -30.05 0.92 8.35
C ARG A 648 -29.19 1.27 7.15
N ASN A 649 -28.87 2.55 6.97
CA ASN A 649 -27.96 2.98 5.90
C ASN A 649 -26.92 3.92 6.51
N PRO A 650 -25.74 3.41 6.94
CA PRO A 650 -24.75 4.21 7.65
C PRO A 650 -24.29 5.47 6.92
N CYS A 651 -24.34 5.47 5.57
CA CYS A 651 -24.02 6.62 4.74
C CYS A 651 -25.10 7.72 4.80
N ASN A 652 -26.38 7.37 4.63
CA ASN A 652 -27.49 8.32 4.69
C ASN A 652 -27.81 8.75 6.14
N ASP A 653 -27.64 7.86 7.10
CA ASP A 653 -27.86 8.11 8.53
C ASP A 653 -26.73 8.96 9.15
N GLY A 654 -25.60 9.14 8.44
CA GLY A 654 -24.43 9.86 8.95
C GLY A 654 -23.76 9.17 10.14
N THR A 655 -23.91 7.84 10.25
CA THR A 655 -23.38 7.03 11.36
C THR A 655 -22.13 6.23 11.00
N HIS A 656 -21.63 6.42 9.77
CA HIS A 656 -20.34 5.88 9.31
C HIS A 656 -19.14 6.55 9.99
N ASP A 657 -18.02 5.84 10.00
CA ASP A 657 -16.73 6.26 10.55
C ASP A 657 -15.65 6.46 9.47
N CYS A 658 -16.06 6.63 8.21
CA CYS A 658 -15.19 7.06 7.11
C CYS A 658 -14.48 8.40 7.40
N ASN A 659 -13.31 8.59 6.80
CA ASN A 659 -12.54 9.82 6.85
C ASN A 659 -13.34 11.03 6.32
N ALA A 660 -13.04 12.24 6.79
CA ALA A 660 -13.61 13.47 6.23
C ALA A 660 -13.30 13.63 4.73
N ASN A 661 -12.14 13.13 4.28
CA ASN A 661 -11.72 13.11 2.88
C ASN A 661 -12.16 11.84 2.13
N ALA A 662 -13.04 11.02 2.73
CA ALA A 662 -13.66 9.86 2.07
C ALA A 662 -15.14 10.08 1.76
N ARG A 663 -15.67 9.24 0.87
CA ARG A 663 -17.09 9.02 0.59
C ARG A 663 -17.50 7.70 1.24
N CYS A 664 -18.61 7.71 1.98
CA CYS A 664 -19.29 6.49 2.38
C CYS A 664 -20.05 5.94 1.18
N ILE A 665 -19.81 4.67 0.83
CA ILE A 665 -20.47 3.96 -0.26
C ILE A 665 -21.30 2.85 0.36
N TYR A 666 -22.62 2.93 0.17
CA TYR A 666 -23.55 1.90 0.61
C TYR A 666 -23.52 0.75 -0.40
N LEU A 667 -23.12 -0.44 0.05
CA LEU A 667 -22.94 -1.62 -0.82
C LEU A 667 -24.26 -2.39 -1.01
N GLY A 668 -25.12 -2.40 0.00
CA GLY A 668 -26.38 -3.12 -0.02
C GLY A 668 -27.00 -3.22 1.37
N HIS A 669 -28.21 -3.77 1.45
CA HIS A 669 -28.84 -4.04 2.76
C HIS A 669 -28.29 -5.34 3.37
N TYR A 670 -28.12 -6.36 2.54
CA TYR A 670 -27.67 -7.70 2.95
C TYR A 670 -26.17 -7.96 2.74
N THR A 671 -25.42 -7.03 2.14
CA THR A 671 -23.96 -7.13 2.00
C THR A 671 -23.26 -7.02 3.36
N GLU A 672 -22.13 -7.71 3.56
CA GLU A 672 -21.34 -7.67 4.78
C GLU A 672 -19.91 -7.17 4.45
N PRO A 673 -19.57 -5.89 4.75
CA PRO A 673 -20.35 -4.88 5.46
C PRO A 673 -21.36 -4.14 4.56
N MET A 674 -22.40 -3.57 5.19
CA MET A 674 -23.44 -2.76 4.50
C MET A 674 -22.90 -1.50 3.79
N PHE A 675 -21.69 -1.06 4.13
CA PHE A 675 -21.02 0.08 3.53
C PHE A 675 -19.50 -0.09 3.57
N ARG A 676 -18.81 0.54 2.60
CA ARG A 676 -17.36 0.76 2.65
C ARG A 676 -17.04 2.24 2.56
N CYS A 677 -15.81 2.59 2.93
CA CYS A 677 -15.28 3.94 2.83
C CYS A 677 -14.25 3.99 1.69
N GLU A 678 -14.33 5.00 0.83
CA GLU A 678 -13.41 5.18 -0.29
C GLU A 678 -12.92 6.63 -0.31
N CYS A 679 -11.62 6.86 -0.46
CA CYS A 679 -11.07 8.22 -0.47
C CYS A 679 -11.60 9.01 -1.69
N LYS A 680 -11.82 10.32 -1.52
CA LYS A 680 -12.28 11.20 -2.61
C LYS A 680 -11.12 11.45 -3.59
N PRO A 681 -11.39 11.70 -4.89
CA PRO A 681 -10.36 12.12 -5.84
C PRO A 681 -9.50 13.27 -5.28
N GLY A 682 -8.17 13.12 -5.40
CA GLY A 682 -7.17 13.95 -4.72
C GLY A 682 -6.66 13.37 -3.39
N TYR A 683 -7.16 12.21 -2.97
CA TYR A 683 -6.77 11.53 -1.74
C TYR A 683 -6.79 10.00 -1.91
N ALA A 684 -5.83 9.32 -1.27
CA ALA A 684 -5.69 7.87 -1.28
C ALA A 684 -5.52 7.27 0.13
N GLY A 685 -5.85 5.98 0.28
CA GLY A 685 -5.83 5.26 1.56
C GLY A 685 -7.04 4.34 1.72
N ASN A 686 -7.26 3.83 2.94
CA ASN A 686 -8.28 2.79 3.23
C ASN A 686 -9.69 3.35 3.51
N GLY A 687 -9.98 4.59 3.11
CA GLY A 687 -11.25 5.27 3.34
C GLY A 687 -11.54 5.71 4.78
N HIS A 688 -10.91 5.11 5.81
CA HIS A 688 -10.93 5.60 7.19
C HIS A 688 -9.74 6.54 7.47
N ILE A 689 -8.62 6.28 6.81
CA ILE A 689 -7.43 7.14 6.75
C ILE A 689 -7.18 7.45 5.27
N CYS A 690 -7.17 8.74 4.93
CA CYS A 690 -6.90 9.23 3.58
C CYS A 690 -5.82 10.32 3.65
N GLY A 691 -4.73 10.13 2.90
CA GLY A 691 -3.68 11.13 2.65
C GLY A 691 -3.91 11.80 1.30
N GLU A 692 -3.21 12.90 1.02
CA GLU A 692 -3.24 13.53 -0.30
C GLU A 692 -2.64 12.58 -1.36
N ASP A 693 -3.24 12.58 -2.55
CA ASP A 693 -2.83 11.85 -3.75
C ASP A 693 -2.86 12.86 -4.90
N THR A 694 -1.68 13.28 -5.38
CA THR A 694 -1.55 14.43 -6.29
C THR A 694 -1.71 14.04 -7.76
N ASP A 695 -1.28 12.82 -8.09
CA ASP A 695 -1.24 12.23 -9.42
C ASP A 695 -2.43 11.29 -9.71
N LEU A 696 -3.28 11.05 -8.71
CA LEU A 696 -4.54 10.29 -8.78
C LEU A 696 -4.32 8.82 -9.14
N ASP A 697 -3.22 8.21 -8.69
CA ASP A 697 -2.86 6.82 -8.99
C ASP A 697 -3.40 5.80 -7.95
N GLY A 698 -4.02 6.30 -6.87
CA GLY A 698 -4.55 5.50 -5.77
C GLY A 698 -3.56 5.25 -4.63
N TRP A 699 -2.36 5.83 -4.68
CA TRP A 699 -1.35 5.79 -3.61
C TRP A 699 -1.16 7.19 -2.98
N PRO A 700 -1.06 7.30 -1.64
CA PRO A 700 -0.89 8.58 -0.99
C PRO A 700 0.57 9.09 -1.11
N ASN A 701 0.72 10.41 -1.22
CA ASN A 701 2.01 11.12 -1.28
C ASN A 701 2.95 10.82 -0.08
N GLU A 702 2.38 10.42 1.07
CA GLU A 702 3.09 10.11 2.32
C GLU A 702 2.58 8.78 2.91
N GLU A 703 3.45 8.02 3.59
CA GLU A 703 3.05 6.79 4.27
C GLU A 703 2.03 7.04 5.40
N LEU A 704 0.84 6.46 5.24
CA LEU A 704 -0.24 6.51 6.24
C LEU A 704 -0.11 5.37 7.25
N VAL A 705 -0.60 5.59 8.48
CA VAL A 705 -0.54 4.60 9.56
C VAL A 705 -1.63 3.53 9.42
N CYS A 706 -1.59 2.77 8.32
CA CYS A 706 -2.48 1.65 8.02
C CYS A 706 -1.77 0.58 7.18
N VAL A 707 -1.54 -0.59 7.79
CA VAL A 707 -0.97 -1.81 7.22
C VAL A 707 -1.54 -2.98 8.05
N GLU A 708 -1.85 -4.17 7.54
CA GLU A 708 -1.64 -4.82 6.24
C GLU A 708 -2.93 -5.58 5.86
N ASN A 709 -3.42 -5.52 4.61
CA ASN A 709 -4.32 -6.51 3.98
C ASN A 709 -4.71 -6.09 2.53
N ALA A 710 -3.74 -6.11 1.62
CA ALA A 710 -3.99 -6.07 0.17
C ALA A 710 -3.00 -7.05 -0.48
N THR A 711 -3.50 -8.20 -0.97
CA THR A 711 -2.65 -9.34 -1.38
C THR A 711 -2.86 -9.69 -2.85
N TYR A 712 -1.76 -10.07 -3.52
CA TYR A 712 -1.58 -10.14 -4.97
C TYR A 712 -1.82 -11.57 -5.57
N HIS A 713 -2.05 -11.66 -6.92
CA HIS A 713 -1.72 -12.76 -7.90
C HIS A 713 -2.68 -13.97 -8.13
N CYS A 714 -2.82 -14.64 -9.32
CA CYS A 714 -2.50 -14.34 -10.75
C CYS A 714 -2.93 -15.46 -11.78
N LYS A 715 -3.51 -15.07 -12.94
CA LYS A 715 -3.38 -15.63 -14.34
C LYS A 715 -3.71 -17.11 -14.74
N LYS A 716 -4.47 -17.27 -15.86
CA LYS A 716 -4.04 -17.95 -17.14
C LYS A 716 -4.92 -17.66 -18.39
N VAL A 717 -4.49 -18.09 -19.61
CA VAL A 717 -4.91 -17.61 -20.96
C VAL A 717 -5.37 -18.75 -21.90
N ASP A 718 -6.24 -18.46 -22.89
CA ASP A 718 -6.59 -19.29 -24.07
C ASP A 718 -6.52 -18.49 -25.41
N SER A 719 -6.70 -19.11 -26.58
CA SER A 719 -5.77 -18.91 -27.71
C SER A 719 -6.28 -18.46 -29.11
N ASP A 720 -7.56 -18.18 -29.37
CA ASP A 720 -8.03 -17.67 -30.70
C ASP A 720 -9.04 -16.49 -30.69
N SER A 721 -9.40 -15.95 -29.52
CA SER A 721 -9.84 -14.55 -29.33
C SER A 721 -11.21 -14.09 -29.87
N ASP A 722 -12.18 -14.99 -30.02
CA ASP A 722 -13.63 -14.63 -30.07
C ASP A 722 -14.57 -15.65 -29.37
N ARG A 723 -14.01 -16.71 -28.76
CA ARG A 723 -14.74 -17.87 -28.16
C ARG A 723 -15.68 -18.63 -29.12
N VAL A 724 -15.76 -18.31 -30.42
CA VAL A 724 -16.69 -18.92 -31.39
C VAL A 724 -16.00 -19.28 -32.70
N GLY A 725 -15.37 -20.46 -32.74
CA GLY A 725 -14.57 -20.85 -33.91
C GLY A 725 -15.32 -20.90 -35.25
N ASP A 726 -14.90 -20.05 -36.20
CA ASP A 726 -14.89 -20.04 -37.69
C ASP A 726 -15.99 -20.74 -38.54
N LYS A 727 -16.98 -21.40 -37.93
CA LYS A 727 -17.92 -22.31 -38.61
C LYS A 727 -19.37 -22.18 -38.13
N CYS A 728 -19.62 -21.29 -37.18
CA CYS A 728 -20.88 -21.20 -36.42
C CYS A 728 -21.46 -19.78 -36.29
N ASP A 729 -20.79 -18.77 -36.86
CA ASP A 729 -21.23 -17.36 -36.78
C ASP A 729 -22.57 -17.15 -37.53
N SER A 730 -23.53 -16.51 -36.85
CA SER A 730 -24.85 -16.15 -37.38
C SER A 730 -25.21 -14.67 -37.26
N ASN A 731 -24.45 -13.87 -36.47
CA ASN A 731 -24.72 -12.45 -36.18
C ASN A 731 -26.19 -12.14 -35.80
N GLN A 732 -26.90 -13.05 -35.12
CA GLN A 732 -28.26 -12.84 -34.63
C GLN A 732 -28.26 -12.84 -33.10
N ASP A 733 -28.43 -11.65 -32.56
CA ASP A 733 -28.54 -11.26 -31.14
C ASP A 733 -29.82 -10.40 -31.07
N ILE A 734 -30.81 -10.81 -30.27
CA ILE A 734 -32.17 -10.24 -30.27
C ILE A 734 -32.42 -9.27 -29.11
N ASP A 735 -31.66 -9.47 -28.02
CA ASP A 735 -31.60 -8.74 -26.75
C ASP A 735 -30.69 -7.51 -26.87
N GLU A 736 -29.77 -7.55 -27.83
CA GLU A 736 -28.65 -6.64 -28.04
C GLU A 736 -27.69 -6.62 -26.83
N ASP A 737 -27.35 -7.79 -26.28
CA ASP A 737 -26.44 -7.91 -25.13
C ASP A 737 -24.97 -8.17 -25.52
N GLY A 738 -24.73 -8.86 -26.64
CA GLY A 738 -23.41 -9.23 -27.17
C GLY A 738 -23.28 -10.71 -27.56
N HIS A 739 -24.16 -11.58 -27.06
CA HIS A 739 -24.16 -13.01 -27.39
C HIS A 739 -25.19 -13.32 -28.49
N GLN A 740 -24.85 -14.25 -29.39
CA GLN A 740 -25.80 -14.66 -30.44
C GLN A 740 -26.79 -15.70 -29.89
N ASN A 741 -28.07 -15.62 -30.29
CA ASN A 741 -29.23 -16.39 -29.81
C ASN A 741 -29.05 -17.93 -29.65
N ASN A 742 -28.02 -18.52 -30.27
CA ASN A 742 -27.70 -19.95 -30.25
C ASN A 742 -26.48 -20.31 -29.37
N LEU A 743 -25.89 -19.33 -28.70
CA LEU A 743 -24.80 -19.42 -27.73
C LEU A 743 -25.10 -18.65 -26.42
N ASP A 744 -26.23 -17.97 -26.38
CA ASP A 744 -26.76 -17.26 -25.23
C ASP A 744 -27.58 -18.22 -24.32
N ASN A 745 -27.37 -18.16 -23.01
CA ASN A 745 -28.11 -18.93 -22.00
C ASN A 745 -29.44 -18.28 -21.57
N CYS A 746 -29.71 -17.03 -21.93
CA CYS A 746 -31.01 -16.36 -21.82
C CYS A 746 -31.44 -15.58 -23.09
N PRO A 747 -31.71 -16.25 -24.25
CA PRO A 747 -31.92 -15.65 -25.59
C PRO A 747 -33.07 -14.64 -25.82
N TYR A 748 -33.70 -14.12 -24.76
CA TYR A 748 -34.72 -13.07 -24.79
C TYR A 748 -34.63 -12.08 -23.61
N ILE A 749 -33.62 -12.18 -22.74
CA ILE A 749 -33.41 -11.35 -21.55
C ILE A 749 -31.92 -10.95 -21.49
N PRO A 750 -31.56 -9.67 -21.74
CA PRO A 750 -30.16 -9.25 -21.83
C PRO A 750 -29.34 -9.59 -20.59
N ASN A 751 -28.32 -10.44 -20.76
CA ASN A 751 -27.39 -10.86 -19.71
C ASN A 751 -25.99 -11.09 -20.30
N ALA A 752 -25.35 -10.00 -20.73
CA ALA A 752 -24.04 -9.98 -21.38
C ALA A 752 -22.93 -10.69 -20.59
N ASN A 753 -23.03 -10.80 -19.25
CA ASN A 753 -22.09 -11.55 -18.42
C ASN A 753 -22.30 -13.08 -18.43
N GLN A 754 -23.43 -13.57 -18.98
CA GLN A 754 -23.81 -14.98 -19.12
C GLN A 754 -23.68 -15.82 -17.83
N ALA A 755 -23.87 -15.19 -16.66
CA ALA A 755 -23.79 -15.88 -15.39
C ALA A 755 -24.86 -16.99 -15.28
N ASP A 756 -24.40 -18.13 -14.75
CA ASP A 756 -25.08 -19.43 -14.65
C ASP A 756 -24.41 -20.14 -13.46
N HIS A 757 -24.89 -19.83 -12.25
CA HIS A 757 -24.20 -20.22 -11.00
C HIS A 757 -24.25 -21.73 -10.77
N ASP A 758 -25.43 -22.36 -10.94
CA ASP A 758 -25.63 -23.81 -10.82
C ASP A 758 -25.11 -24.64 -12.02
N LYS A 759 -24.93 -24.03 -13.20
CA LYS A 759 -24.46 -24.63 -14.45
C LYS A 759 -25.46 -25.63 -15.06
N ASP A 760 -26.76 -25.37 -14.92
CA ASP A 760 -27.84 -26.11 -15.57
C ASP A 760 -28.05 -25.72 -17.04
N GLY A 761 -27.55 -24.55 -17.45
CA GLY A 761 -27.58 -24.06 -18.83
C GLY A 761 -28.70 -23.05 -19.13
N LYS A 762 -29.41 -22.58 -18.09
CA LYS A 762 -30.15 -21.31 -18.09
C LYS A 762 -29.32 -20.29 -17.33
N GLY A 763 -29.22 -19.06 -17.82
CA GLY A 763 -28.53 -18.02 -17.06
C GLY A 763 -29.41 -17.49 -15.92
N ASP A 764 -28.78 -16.99 -14.84
CA ASP A 764 -29.47 -16.49 -13.64
C ASP A 764 -30.57 -15.47 -13.99
N ALA A 765 -30.32 -14.62 -14.99
CA ALA A 765 -31.25 -13.58 -15.45
C ALA A 765 -32.60 -14.13 -15.99
N CYS A 766 -32.66 -15.41 -16.34
CA CYS A 766 -33.86 -16.11 -16.79
C CYS A 766 -34.18 -17.38 -15.99
N ASP A 767 -33.46 -17.66 -14.91
CA ASP A 767 -33.83 -18.67 -13.92
C ASP A 767 -34.72 -18.10 -12.81
N HIS A 768 -35.14 -18.99 -11.91
CA HIS A 768 -35.98 -18.74 -10.74
C HIS A 768 -35.46 -19.47 -9.46
N ASP A 769 -34.28 -20.10 -9.55
CA ASP A 769 -33.65 -21.01 -8.55
C ASP A 769 -32.14 -21.08 -8.89
N ASP A 770 -31.42 -19.94 -8.80
CA ASP A 770 -30.06 -19.71 -9.35
C ASP A 770 -28.97 -20.72 -8.86
N ASP A 771 -29.19 -21.40 -7.74
CA ASP A 771 -28.29 -22.41 -7.16
C ASP A 771 -28.87 -23.84 -7.12
N ASN A 772 -30.09 -24.02 -7.66
CA ASN A 772 -30.84 -25.27 -7.75
C ASN A 772 -31.04 -25.99 -6.38
N ASP A 773 -31.14 -25.24 -5.28
CA ASP A 773 -31.39 -25.78 -3.94
C ASP A 773 -32.85 -26.19 -3.69
N GLY A 774 -33.78 -25.60 -4.47
CA GLY A 774 -35.22 -25.81 -4.39
C GLY A 774 -36.01 -24.72 -3.65
N ILE A 775 -35.35 -23.66 -3.20
CA ILE A 775 -35.93 -22.42 -2.69
C ILE A 775 -35.81 -21.35 -3.80
N PRO A 776 -36.93 -20.82 -4.33
CA PRO A 776 -36.85 -19.81 -5.38
C PRO A 776 -36.23 -18.49 -4.91
N ASP A 777 -35.51 -17.80 -5.81
CA ASP A 777 -34.70 -16.59 -5.54
C ASP A 777 -35.41 -15.49 -4.75
N ASP A 778 -36.72 -15.33 -4.96
CA ASP A 778 -37.55 -14.32 -4.29
C ASP A 778 -37.77 -14.60 -2.78
N LYS A 779 -37.29 -15.75 -2.29
CA LYS A 779 -37.39 -16.22 -0.91
C LYS A 779 -36.07 -16.73 -0.33
N ASP A 780 -35.02 -16.81 -1.14
CA ASP A 780 -33.73 -17.33 -0.71
C ASP A 780 -32.90 -16.30 0.06
N ASN A 781 -32.28 -16.70 1.17
CA ASN A 781 -31.36 -15.88 1.95
C ASN A 781 -29.87 -16.03 1.54
N CYS A 782 -29.57 -16.90 0.57
CA CYS A 782 -28.29 -17.18 -0.06
C CYS A 782 -28.46 -17.65 -1.52
N ARG A 783 -29.23 -16.88 -2.33
CA ARG A 783 -29.59 -17.14 -3.75
C ARG A 783 -28.58 -17.90 -4.64
N LEU A 784 -27.28 -17.68 -4.46
CA LEU A 784 -26.21 -18.21 -5.32
C LEU A 784 -25.44 -19.38 -4.68
N ALA A 785 -25.95 -19.95 -3.57
CA ALA A 785 -25.11 -20.52 -2.52
C ALA A 785 -25.75 -21.69 -1.73
N PHE A 786 -26.33 -22.65 -2.44
CA PHE A 786 -27.01 -23.91 -2.02
C PHE A 786 -27.14 -24.10 -0.50
N ASN A 787 -28.30 -23.78 0.05
CA ASN A 787 -28.61 -23.94 1.47
C ASN A 787 -30.09 -24.28 1.76
N PRO A 788 -30.59 -25.51 1.44
CA PRO A 788 -32.03 -25.82 1.51
C PRO A 788 -32.66 -25.80 2.91
N ASP A 789 -31.86 -25.58 3.96
CA ASP A 789 -32.31 -25.39 5.34
C ASP A 789 -32.47 -23.91 5.74
N GLN A 790 -32.03 -22.98 4.87
CA GLN A 790 -32.15 -21.52 4.99
C GLN A 790 -31.65 -21.01 6.36
N LEU A 791 -30.61 -21.64 6.90
CA LEU A 791 -30.10 -21.37 8.25
C LEU A 791 -29.49 -19.95 8.35
N ASP A 792 -30.15 -19.08 9.09
CA ASP A 792 -29.69 -17.73 9.47
C ASP A 792 -29.62 -17.66 11.02
N SER A 793 -28.40 -17.72 11.58
CA SER A 793 -28.20 -17.83 13.03
C SER A 793 -28.27 -16.51 13.78
N ASP A 794 -27.97 -15.37 13.14
CA ASP A 794 -28.05 -14.03 13.75
C ASP A 794 -29.31 -13.24 13.39
N GLY A 795 -30.13 -13.75 12.47
CA GLY A 795 -31.44 -13.25 12.10
C GLY A 795 -31.34 -11.94 11.31
N ASP A 796 -30.38 -11.85 10.40
CA ASP A 796 -30.09 -10.64 9.63
C ASP A 796 -30.67 -10.64 8.20
N GLY A 797 -31.20 -11.79 7.75
CA GLY A 797 -31.80 -11.96 6.43
C GLY A 797 -30.86 -12.55 5.38
N ARG A 798 -29.62 -12.90 5.76
CA ARG A 798 -28.66 -13.64 4.93
C ARG A 798 -28.34 -14.98 5.60
N GLY A 799 -28.23 -16.05 4.81
CA GLY A 799 -27.90 -17.37 5.36
C GLY A 799 -26.45 -17.46 5.87
N ASP A 800 -26.23 -18.29 6.88
CA ASP A 800 -24.92 -18.56 7.49
C ASP A 800 -23.89 -19.09 6.46
N VAL A 801 -24.37 -19.71 5.37
CA VAL A 801 -23.56 -20.35 4.32
C VAL A 801 -22.83 -19.31 3.47
N CYS A 802 -23.52 -18.27 3.02
CA CYS A 802 -23.00 -17.22 2.15
C CYS A 802 -22.62 -15.94 2.90
N LYS A 803 -22.41 -15.98 4.23
CA LYS A 803 -22.46 -14.80 5.10
C LYS A 803 -21.51 -13.64 4.71
N ASP A 804 -20.25 -13.96 4.42
CA ASP A 804 -19.20 -12.97 4.12
C ASP A 804 -18.78 -12.98 2.62
N ASP A 805 -19.35 -13.88 1.83
CA ASP A 805 -19.01 -14.26 0.45
C ASP A 805 -20.30 -14.79 -0.20
N PHE A 806 -20.93 -14.00 -1.06
CA PHE A 806 -22.30 -14.23 -1.52
C PHE A 806 -22.39 -15.23 -2.69
N ASP A 807 -21.44 -15.21 -3.63
CA ASP A 807 -21.39 -16.04 -4.85
C ASP A 807 -20.41 -17.23 -4.75
N GLN A 808 -19.78 -17.42 -3.58
CA GLN A 808 -18.88 -18.53 -3.23
C GLN A 808 -17.58 -18.60 -4.04
N ASP A 809 -17.12 -17.48 -4.60
CA ASP A 809 -15.89 -17.42 -5.38
C ASP A 809 -14.60 -17.48 -4.51
N ASN A 810 -14.75 -17.35 -3.18
CA ASN A 810 -13.72 -17.27 -2.13
C ASN A 810 -13.10 -15.87 -1.91
N VAL A 811 -13.67 -14.82 -2.47
CA VAL A 811 -13.35 -13.40 -2.24
C VAL A 811 -14.50 -12.76 -1.44
N PRO A 812 -14.25 -12.24 -0.23
CA PRO A 812 -15.31 -11.64 0.56
C PRO A 812 -15.92 -10.40 -0.09
N ASP A 813 -17.24 -10.19 0.06
CA ASP A 813 -18.04 -9.09 -0.55
C ASP A 813 -17.34 -7.72 -0.61
N ILE A 814 -16.58 -7.39 0.44
CA ILE A 814 -15.92 -6.08 0.62
C ILE A 814 -14.76 -5.86 -0.36
N TYR A 815 -14.09 -6.95 -0.75
CA TYR A 815 -12.92 -6.97 -1.64
C TYR A 815 -13.28 -7.34 -3.07
N ASP A 816 -14.43 -7.96 -3.25
CA ASP A 816 -14.99 -8.29 -4.55
C ASP A 816 -15.45 -7.02 -5.31
N VAL A 817 -15.33 -7.07 -6.64
CA VAL A 817 -15.79 -6.01 -7.56
C VAL A 817 -17.17 -6.30 -8.16
N CYS A 818 -17.61 -7.56 -8.18
CA CYS A 818 -18.93 -8.04 -8.59
C CYS A 818 -19.43 -9.16 -7.64
N PRO A 819 -19.80 -8.85 -6.37
CA PRO A 819 -20.18 -9.84 -5.34
C PRO A 819 -21.47 -10.65 -5.59
N GLU A 820 -21.96 -10.69 -6.81
CA GLU A 820 -23.11 -11.52 -7.24
C GLU A 820 -22.75 -12.21 -8.58
N ASN A 821 -21.47 -12.53 -8.79
CA ASN A 821 -20.94 -13.17 -10.00
C ASN A 821 -19.59 -13.85 -9.75
N PHE A 822 -19.65 -15.17 -9.51
CA PHE A 822 -18.49 -16.02 -9.18
C PHE A 822 -17.32 -16.03 -10.19
N GLU A 823 -17.46 -15.43 -11.38
CA GLU A 823 -16.38 -15.34 -12.37
C GLU A 823 -15.51 -14.06 -12.27
N ILE A 824 -15.95 -13.00 -11.56
CA ILE A 824 -15.34 -11.65 -11.67
C ILE A 824 -15.08 -10.96 -10.32
N SER A 825 -14.02 -11.36 -9.61
CA SER A 825 -13.67 -10.78 -8.30
C SER A 825 -12.53 -9.75 -8.28
N GLU A 826 -11.80 -9.51 -9.38
CA GLU A 826 -10.84 -8.39 -9.49
C GLU A 826 -10.87 -7.67 -10.84
N THR A 827 -10.64 -6.35 -10.86
CA THR A 827 -10.40 -5.59 -12.11
C THR A 827 -9.06 -6.01 -12.76
N ASP A 828 -9.09 -6.70 -13.91
CA ASP A 828 -7.90 -7.27 -14.56
C ASP A 828 -7.80 -7.03 -16.09
N PHE A 829 -7.19 -5.93 -16.53
CA PHE A 829 -6.74 -5.76 -17.93
C PHE A 829 -5.35 -6.36 -18.23
N ARG A 830 -4.83 -7.36 -17.49
CA ARG A 830 -3.60 -8.11 -17.88
C ARG A 830 -3.84 -8.95 -19.12
N LYS A 831 -5.08 -9.37 -19.35
CA LYS A 831 -5.55 -9.91 -20.62
C LYS A 831 -6.46 -8.85 -21.24
N PHE A 832 -6.21 -8.49 -22.49
CA PHE A 832 -7.07 -7.59 -23.23
C PHE A 832 -7.03 -7.96 -24.72
N GLN A 833 -8.17 -7.84 -25.40
CA GLN A 833 -8.26 -7.92 -26.85
C GLN A 833 -7.74 -6.62 -27.46
N MET A 834 -6.88 -6.77 -28.48
CA MET A 834 -6.36 -5.66 -29.26
C MET A 834 -7.20 -5.45 -30.51
N VAL A 835 -7.90 -4.32 -30.59
CA VAL A 835 -8.88 -4.03 -31.65
C VAL A 835 -8.40 -2.85 -32.51
N PRO A 836 -7.73 -3.08 -33.66
CA PRO A 836 -7.35 -2.02 -34.58
C PRO A 836 -8.59 -1.52 -35.36
N LEU A 837 -8.84 -0.20 -35.34
CA LEU A 837 -10.02 0.41 -35.97
C LEU A 837 -9.76 0.97 -37.37
N ASP A 838 -8.50 1.07 -37.81
CA ASP A 838 -8.13 1.24 -39.23
C ASP A 838 -6.98 0.32 -39.67
N PRO A 839 -7.22 -1.00 -39.81
CA PRO A 839 -6.19 -1.97 -40.23
C PRO A 839 -5.71 -1.78 -41.69
N LYS A 840 -6.21 -0.77 -42.40
CA LYS A 840 -5.86 -0.42 -43.80
C LYS A 840 -5.29 0.99 -43.93
N GLY A 841 -5.00 1.66 -42.81
CA GLY A 841 -4.47 3.01 -42.75
C GLY A 841 -3.12 3.17 -43.44
N THR A 842 -2.76 4.41 -43.75
CA THR A 842 -1.46 4.74 -44.39
C THR A 842 -0.35 5.05 -43.39
N SER A 843 -0.68 5.13 -42.10
CA SER A 843 0.26 5.38 -40.99
C SER A 843 0.90 4.08 -40.51
N GLN A 844 0.09 3.03 -40.34
CA GLN A 844 0.47 1.66 -39.97
C GLN A 844 1.42 1.56 -38.76
N ILE A 845 1.11 2.33 -37.71
CA ILE A 845 1.64 2.09 -36.37
C ILE A 845 0.46 1.64 -35.53
N ASP A 846 0.45 0.35 -35.17
CA ASP A 846 -0.53 -0.20 -34.23
C ASP A 846 -0.28 0.36 -32.82
N PRO A 847 -1.32 0.50 -31.96
CA PRO A 847 -1.14 0.96 -30.60
C PRO A 847 -0.27 -0.01 -29.78
N ASN A 848 0.78 0.50 -29.13
CA ASN A 848 1.58 -0.26 -28.17
C ASN A 848 1.09 0.02 -26.74
N TRP A 849 0.56 -1.00 -26.08
CA TRP A 849 0.07 -0.93 -24.70
C TRP A 849 0.99 -1.67 -23.74
N VAL A 850 1.37 -1.00 -22.66
CA VAL A 850 2.15 -1.54 -21.55
C VAL A 850 1.23 -1.69 -20.34
N VAL A 851 1.00 -2.93 -19.90
CA VAL A 851 0.23 -3.20 -18.68
C VAL A 851 1.11 -3.01 -17.44
N ARG A 852 0.58 -2.31 -16.45
CA ARG A 852 1.13 -2.12 -15.11
C ARG A 852 0.05 -2.37 -14.05
N HIS A 853 0.40 -2.20 -12.77
CA HIS A 853 -0.50 -2.37 -11.62
C HIS A 853 -1.40 -3.63 -11.71
N GLN A 854 -0.81 -4.78 -12.07
CA GLN A 854 -1.48 -6.05 -12.33
C GLN A 854 -2.78 -5.98 -13.16
N GLY A 855 -2.85 -5.10 -14.17
CA GLY A 855 -4.04 -4.94 -15.03
C GLY A 855 -4.87 -3.70 -14.74
N LYS A 856 -4.50 -2.90 -13.73
CA LYS A 856 -5.24 -1.68 -13.32
C LYS A 856 -4.67 -0.39 -13.92
N GLU A 857 -3.49 -0.46 -14.56
CA GLU A 857 -2.89 0.63 -15.33
C GLU A 857 -2.51 0.15 -16.74
N LEU A 858 -2.92 0.90 -17.76
CA LEU A 858 -2.57 0.68 -19.17
C LEU A 858 -1.90 1.94 -19.72
N VAL A 859 -0.65 1.83 -20.17
CA VAL A 859 0.09 2.95 -20.77
C VAL A 859 0.25 2.73 -22.27
N GLN A 860 -0.33 3.63 -23.06
CA GLN A 860 -0.14 3.68 -24.51
C GLN A 860 1.11 4.53 -24.81
N THR A 861 2.03 4.04 -25.66
CA THR A 861 3.38 4.67 -25.83
C THR A 861 3.72 5.20 -27.22
N VAL A 862 2.79 5.23 -28.18
CA VAL A 862 3.08 5.55 -29.60
C VAL A 862 1.95 6.35 -30.22
N ASN A 863 2.25 7.43 -30.96
CA ASN A 863 1.24 8.01 -31.86
C ASN A 863 0.93 6.95 -32.94
N CYS A 864 -0.32 6.50 -32.98
CA CYS A 864 -0.77 5.31 -33.69
C CYS A 864 -2.08 5.56 -34.45
N ASP A 865 -2.41 4.62 -35.34
CA ASP A 865 -3.77 4.53 -35.87
C ASP A 865 -4.76 4.18 -34.73
N PRO A 866 -6.06 4.54 -34.84
CA PRO A 866 -6.99 4.34 -33.74
C PRO A 866 -7.17 2.85 -33.43
N GLY A 867 -7.12 2.50 -32.14
CA GLY A 867 -7.38 1.15 -31.67
C GLY A 867 -7.75 1.14 -30.19
N ILE A 868 -8.30 0.02 -29.73
CA ILE A 868 -8.82 -0.15 -28.38
C ILE A 868 -8.15 -1.38 -27.74
N ALA A 869 -7.83 -1.27 -26.45
CA ALA A 869 -7.59 -2.41 -25.57
C ALA A 869 -8.89 -2.70 -24.80
N VAL A 870 -9.51 -3.86 -25.02
CA VAL A 870 -10.78 -4.26 -24.39
C VAL A 870 -10.52 -5.39 -23.39
N GLY A 871 -11.06 -5.32 -22.18
CA GLY A 871 -10.98 -6.43 -21.20
C GLY A 871 -11.74 -7.68 -21.66
N PHE A 872 -11.62 -8.78 -20.94
CA PHE A 872 -12.36 -10.02 -21.22
C PHE A 872 -13.57 -10.24 -20.29
N ASP A 873 -13.72 -9.39 -19.30
CA ASP A 873 -14.79 -9.45 -18.32
C ASP A 873 -16.00 -8.69 -18.88
N GLU A 874 -17.19 -9.31 -18.81
CA GLU A 874 -18.42 -8.85 -19.46
C GLU A 874 -19.43 -8.40 -18.39
N PHE A 875 -20.17 -7.31 -18.65
CA PHE A 875 -20.97 -6.63 -17.62
C PHE A 875 -22.32 -6.13 -18.15
N ASN A 876 -23.38 -6.30 -17.34
CA ASN A 876 -24.71 -5.75 -17.59
C ASN A 876 -24.82 -4.30 -17.09
N ALA A 877 -24.77 -4.13 -15.77
CA ALA A 877 -24.63 -2.84 -15.10
C ALA A 877 -23.19 -2.71 -14.60
N VAL A 878 -22.56 -1.55 -14.84
CA VAL A 878 -21.14 -1.33 -14.48
C VAL A 878 -20.87 0.12 -14.14
N ASP A 879 -20.18 0.34 -13.01
CA ASP A 879 -19.55 1.62 -12.66
C ASP A 879 -18.05 1.53 -13.01
N PHE A 880 -17.67 2.02 -14.19
CA PHE A 880 -16.27 2.04 -14.63
C PHE A 880 -15.62 3.41 -14.38
N SER A 881 -14.44 3.41 -13.76
CA SER A 881 -13.66 4.61 -13.46
C SER A 881 -12.16 4.37 -13.67
N GLY A 882 -11.41 5.43 -13.92
CA GLY A 882 -9.97 5.37 -14.09
C GLY A 882 -9.35 6.75 -14.28
N THR A 883 -8.07 6.86 -13.93
CA THR A 883 -7.29 8.10 -14.08
C THR A 883 -6.72 8.21 -15.48
N PHE A 884 -6.82 9.40 -16.07
CA PHE A 884 -6.34 9.70 -17.41
C PHE A 884 -5.23 10.74 -17.37
N PHE A 885 -4.02 10.35 -17.78
CA PHE A 885 -2.84 11.21 -17.77
C PHE A 885 -2.03 11.09 -19.07
N ILE A 886 -1.67 12.23 -19.66
CA ILE A 886 -0.82 12.30 -20.86
C ILE A 886 0.57 12.76 -20.43
N ASN A 887 1.51 11.81 -20.31
CA ASN A 887 2.88 12.05 -19.85
C ASN A 887 3.80 12.60 -20.97
N THR A 888 3.33 13.62 -21.69
CA THR A 888 4.05 14.26 -22.81
C THR A 888 3.43 15.62 -23.15
N GLU A 889 4.27 16.62 -23.46
CA GLU A 889 3.83 17.90 -24.07
C GLU A 889 3.74 17.82 -25.60
N ARG A 890 4.11 16.68 -26.20
CA ARG A 890 3.99 16.42 -27.63
C ARG A 890 2.63 15.79 -27.93
N ASP A 891 2.07 16.22 -29.06
CA ASP A 891 0.77 15.86 -29.60
C ASP A 891 -0.44 16.50 -28.91
N ASP A 892 -1.57 16.58 -29.64
CA ASP A 892 -2.81 17.21 -29.18
C ASP A 892 -4.07 16.34 -29.43
N ASP A 893 -3.86 15.06 -29.71
CA ASP A 893 -4.81 14.05 -30.22
C ASP A 893 -5.75 13.40 -29.18
N TYR A 894 -6.51 12.39 -29.65
CA TYR A 894 -7.56 11.73 -28.89
C TYR A 894 -7.04 10.60 -28.00
N ALA A 895 -7.53 10.55 -26.76
CA ALA A 895 -7.55 9.33 -25.96
C ALA A 895 -8.80 9.28 -25.04
N GLY A 896 -9.02 8.15 -24.38
CA GLY A 896 -10.22 7.87 -23.59
C GLY A 896 -10.46 6.36 -23.44
N PHE A 897 -11.72 5.97 -23.23
CA PHE A 897 -12.11 4.57 -22.95
C PHE A 897 -13.42 4.17 -23.65
N VAL A 898 -13.69 2.86 -23.69
CA VAL A 898 -14.93 2.29 -24.21
C VAL A 898 -15.70 1.56 -23.12
N PHE A 899 -16.99 1.34 -23.34
CA PHE A 899 -17.86 0.50 -22.50
C PHE A 899 -19.01 -0.06 -23.35
N GLY A 900 -19.66 -1.13 -22.88
CA GLY A 900 -20.69 -1.83 -23.68
C GLY A 900 -20.15 -2.25 -25.06
N TYR A 901 -18.94 -2.81 -25.09
CA TYR A 901 -18.30 -3.27 -26.32
C TYR A 901 -18.83 -4.66 -26.66
N GLN A 902 -19.45 -4.79 -27.84
CA GLN A 902 -19.96 -6.05 -28.37
C GLN A 902 -19.15 -6.48 -29.60
N SER A 903 -18.73 -5.52 -30.41
CA SER A 903 -17.85 -5.78 -31.56
C SER A 903 -17.12 -4.51 -31.98
N SER A 904 -16.14 -4.64 -32.87
CA SER A 904 -15.45 -3.51 -33.50
C SER A 904 -16.36 -2.56 -34.30
N ALA A 905 -17.64 -2.90 -34.47
CA ALA A 905 -18.68 -2.06 -35.07
C ALA A 905 -19.76 -1.59 -34.09
N ARG A 906 -19.84 -2.14 -32.86
CA ARG A 906 -20.88 -1.87 -31.85
C ARG A 906 -20.25 -1.67 -30.46
N PHE A 907 -20.12 -0.41 -30.05
CA PHE A 907 -19.60 -0.02 -28.72
C PHE A 907 -19.92 1.44 -28.37
N TYR A 908 -19.89 1.79 -27.08
CA TYR A 908 -19.84 3.19 -26.63
C TYR A 908 -18.40 3.63 -26.42
N VAL A 909 -18.11 4.90 -26.73
CA VAL A 909 -16.77 5.48 -26.56
C VAL A 909 -16.83 6.87 -25.95
N VAL A 910 -16.01 7.09 -24.93
CA VAL A 910 -15.71 8.38 -24.33
C VAL A 910 -14.32 8.78 -24.82
N MET A 911 -14.20 9.95 -25.43
CA MET A 911 -12.94 10.43 -26.01
C MET A 911 -12.74 11.93 -25.77
N TRP A 912 -11.49 12.32 -25.51
CA TRP A 912 -11.10 13.69 -25.24
C TRP A 912 -9.92 14.06 -26.15
N LYS A 913 -10.03 15.20 -26.87
CA LYS A 913 -8.93 15.81 -27.62
C LYS A 913 -8.52 17.14 -26.98
N GLN A 914 -7.23 17.45 -26.98
CA GLN A 914 -6.69 18.66 -26.35
C GLN A 914 -6.98 19.93 -27.17
N ILE A 915 -6.69 19.91 -28.49
CA ILE A 915 -6.84 21.07 -29.38
C ILE A 915 -7.80 20.73 -30.54
N THR A 916 -8.53 21.71 -31.06
CA THR A 916 -9.44 21.51 -32.20
C THR A 916 -8.65 21.36 -33.51
N GLN A 917 -8.82 20.25 -34.23
CA GLN A 917 -8.06 19.93 -35.44
C GLN A 917 -8.92 19.20 -36.49
N THR A 918 -8.66 19.47 -37.77
CA THR A 918 -9.26 18.69 -38.88
C THR A 918 -8.34 17.52 -39.20
N TYR A 919 -8.90 16.32 -39.36
CA TYR A 919 -8.13 15.14 -39.72
C TYR A 919 -7.42 15.34 -41.06
N TRP A 920 -6.18 14.84 -41.18
CA TRP A 920 -5.33 15.12 -42.34
C TRP A 920 -5.82 14.45 -43.64
N SER A 921 -6.60 13.36 -43.54
CA SER A 921 -7.25 12.74 -44.70
C SER A 921 -8.68 13.24 -44.89
N ASP A 922 -8.91 14.05 -45.93
CA ASP A 922 -10.27 14.43 -46.38
C ASP A 922 -11.07 13.20 -46.91
N SER A 923 -10.43 12.06 -47.19
CA SER A 923 -11.07 10.79 -47.60
C SER A 923 -11.30 9.85 -46.41
N PRO A 924 -12.44 9.13 -46.33
CA PRO A 924 -13.58 9.16 -47.26
C PRO A 924 -14.57 10.31 -46.99
N THR A 925 -14.50 10.91 -45.80
CA THR A 925 -15.31 12.06 -45.39
C THR A 925 -14.47 13.04 -44.58
N LYS A 926 -14.60 14.34 -44.86
CA LYS A 926 -13.87 15.36 -44.09
C LYS A 926 -14.29 15.37 -42.62
N ALA A 927 -13.34 15.07 -41.73
CA ALA A 927 -13.57 14.94 -40.30
C ALA A 927 -12.95 16.10 -39.51
N GLN A 928 -13.79 16.84 -38.77
CA GLN A 928 -13.32 17.87 -37.83
C GLN A 928 -13.52 17.40 -36.39
N GLY A 929 -12.43 17.32 -35.63
CA GLY A 929 -12.42 17.00 -34.20
C GLY A 929 -12.29 18.28 -33.38
N TYR A 930 -13.24 18.55 -32.50
CA TYR A 930 -13.16 19.65 -31.53
C TYR A 930 -12.50 19.18 -30.23
N SER A 931 -11.84 20.11 -29.55
CA SER A 931 -11.32 19.91 -28.21
C SER A 931 -12.43 19.72 -27.17
N GLY A 932 -12.10 19.00 -26.09
CA GLY A 932 -13.02 18.65 -25.00
C GLY A 932 -13.58 17.23 -25.09
N LEU A 933 -14.36 16.85 -24.07
CA LEU A 933 -14.93 15.51 -23.91
C LEU A 933 -16.14 15.28 -24.85
N SER A 934 -16.12 14.15 -25.56
CA SER A 934 -17.21 13.67 -26.44
C SER A 934 -17.61 12.25 -26.06
N ILE A 935 -18.93 11.97 -26.04
CA ILE A 935 -19.48 10.63 -25.82
C ILE A 935 -20.25 10.20 -27.07
N LYS A 936 -19.87 9.07 -27.66
CA LYS A 936 -20.42 8.56 -28.91
C LYS A 936 -20.89 7.11 -28.77
N VAL A 937 -21.92 6.75 -29.51
CA VAL A 937 -22.24 5.35 -29.83
C VAL A 937 -21.74 5.05 -31.23
N VAL A 938 -21.03 3.94 -31.37
CA VAL A 938 -20.57 3.39 -32.65
C VAL A 938 -21.56 2.29 -33.04
N ASN A 939 -22.11 2.43 -34.24
CA ASN A 939 -22.96 1.43 -34.88
C ASN A 939 -22.62 1.48 -36.37
N SER A 940 -21.53 0.81 -36.72
CA SER A 940 -20.90 0.91 -38.04
C SER A 940 -21.43 -0.13 -39.01
N THR A 941 -21.88 0.35 -40.16
CA THR A 941 -22.28 -0.48 -41.31
C THR A 941 -21.10 -1.02 -42.13
N THR A 942 -19.86 -0.60 -41.84
CA THR A 942 -18.65 -1.04 -42.57
C THR A 942 -17.63 -1.75 -41.70
N GLY A 943 -17.72 -1.63 -40.37
CA GLY A 943 -16.67 -2.06 -39.45
C GLY A 943 -15.36 -1.27 -39.59
N PRO A 944 -14.24 -1.79 -39.05
CA PRO A 944 -12.91 -1.16 -39.07
C PRO A 944 -12.42 -0.76 -40.47
N GLY A 945 -11.87 0.45 -40.54
CA GLY A 945 -11.33 1.05 -41.77
C GLY A 945 -11.52 2.57 -41.83
N GLU A 946 -11.15 3.13 -42.98
CA GLU A 946 -11.12 4.58 -43.23
C GLU A 946 -12.45 5.32 -42.94
N HIS A 947 -13.60 4.68 -43.13
CA HIS A 947 -14.92 5.25 -42.84
C HIS A 947 -15.14 5.41 -41.33
N LEU A 948 -14.88 4.36 -40.55
CA LEU A 948 -15.05 4.38 -39.10
C LEU A 948 -14.02 5.29 -38.44
N ARG A 949 -12.76 5.28 -38.91
CA ARG A 949 -11.69 6.20 -38.50
C ARG A 949 -12.09 7.68 -38.60
N ASN A 950 -12.51 8.12 -39.79
CA ASN A 950 -12.90 9.51 -40.01
C ASN A 950 -14.17 9.86 -39.20
N ALA A 951 -15.11 8.93 -39.03
CA ALA A 951 -16.27 9.10 -38.17
C ALA A 951 -15.88 9.27 -36.69
N LEU A 952 -14.96 8.45 -36.17
CA LEU A 952 -14.46 8.51 -34.80
C LEU A 952 -13.74 9.82 -34.51
N TRP A 953 -12.93 10.33 -35.46
CA TRP A 953 -12.34 11.66 -35.34
C TRP A 953 -13.38 12.78 -35.35
N HIS A 954 -14.41 12.67 -36.19
CA HIS A 954 -15.38 13.75 -36.34
C HIS A 954 -16.23 13.94 -35.07
N THR A 955 -16.23 15.15 -34.52
CA THR A 955 -17.14 15.55 -33.43
C THR A 955 -18.51 15.92 -34.02
N GLY A 956 -19.30 14.89 -34.34
CA GLY A 956 -20.62 15.00 -34.94
C GLY A 956 -21.20 13.61 -35.23
N ASN A 957 -22.34 13.55 -35.91
CA ASN A 957 -22.94 12.28 -36.35
C ASN A 957 -22.43 11.95 -37.76
N THR A 958 -21.97 10.71 -37.98
CA THR A 958 -21.60 10.22 -39.29
C THR A 958 -22.55 9.10 -39.70
N SER A 959 -23.36 9.34 -40.74
CA SER A 959 -24.44 8.45 -41.15
C SER A 959 -23.95 7.02 -41.42
N GLY A 960 -24.55 6.04 -40.73
CA GLY A 960 -24.19 4.62 -40.84
C GLY A 960 -22.84 4.24 -40.22
N GLN A 961 -22.26 5.09 -39.37
CA GLN A 961 -20.97 4.88 -38.71
C GLN A 961 -21.03 5.16 -37.21
N ASN A 962 -21.45 6.36 -36.80
CA ASN A 962 -21.58 6.72 -35.39
C ASN A 962 -22.60 7.85 -35.12
N GLY A 963 -23.11 7.88 -33.90
CA GLY A 963 -23.92 8.95 -33.34
C GLY A 963 -23.22 9.59 -32.14
N ASN A 964 -23.11 10.92 -32.14
CA ASN A 964 -22.63 11.68 -30.99
C ASN A 964 -23.79 11.90 -30.02
N ILE A 965 -23.69 11.34 -28.82
CA ILE A 965 -24.73 11.39 -27.79
C ILE A 965 -24.61 12.68 -26.96
N TYR A 966 -23.39 13.07 -26.62
CA TYR A 966 -23.12 14.23 -25.77
C TYR A 966 -21.81 14.92 -26.12
N LYS A 967 -21.79 16.26 -25.96
CA LYS A 967 -20.58 17.10 -26.09
C LYS A 967 -20.52 18.08 -24.92
N CYS A 968 -19.46 18.02 -24.13
CA CYS A 968 -19.17 19.09 -23.18
C CYS A 968 -18.54 20.28 -23.94
N THR A 969 -19.03 21.50 -23.69
CA THR A 969 -18.57 22.72 -24.42
C THR A 969 -17.80 23.69 -23.52
N LEU A 970 -17.57 23.32 -22.25
CA LEU A 970 -16.93 24.16 -21.24
C LEU A 970 -16.09 23.31 -20.28
N LEU A 971 -14.77 23.43 -20.40
CA LEU A 971 -13.76 23.26 -19.34
C LEU A 971 -12.45 23.81 -19.92
N LEU A 972 -12.21 25.09 -19.66
CA LEU A 972 -10.97 25.86 -19.87
C LEU A 972 -10.67 26.56 -18.55
#